data_AF-A0A175JGE5-F1
#
_entry.id   AF-A0A175JGE5-F1
#
_cell.length_a   1.000
_cell.length_b   1.000
_cell.length_c   1.000
_cell.angle_alpha   90.00
_cell.angle_beta   90.00
_cell.angle_gamma   90.00
#
_symmetry.space_group_name_H-M   'P 1'
#
loop_
_entity.id
_entity.type
_entity.pdbx_description
1 polymer ?
#
loop_
_entity_poly.entity_id
_entity_poly.type
_entity_poly.pdbx_seq_one_letter_code
_entity_poly.pdbx_strand_id
1 'polypeptide(L)'
;MKPYLTNLFYFMIHKICHFLTLFKTNIIRSIRLVRTSYCNYCIGCCSVSVVFVITCTLLSILSTTPLVYLRLSEQKNGQIDMIITPSSDSGGIVLNFTEINKVVHTATPRWIGSAKFFSGDCSFGFEENDNDWIYYGNSSDIHENCELDECFTKYCSSSRHVSGSLIALKTKQEKQIGLGEKWGFEPLKENEIYLPRRISNQLLLKEGDELYVSISNETVYPLLIEYHDIISNQYLNNSEPPRHFILKLKLKGSYDSDEGKFGGKEQGILEFDFFIKTIQSNIPRHLTNLNDYLDKLNMNEYCDQIIVNVPTPREKYYLSNDYNNLQNEVTTYLSNVLLKLGYQDLQSSTPVLSELSQYKYVNVILGMIVEIAIIVLLVLSILLVHSLLTINIESQQHSIRIQRTIGATRLNLTFQLFVNSLFYAIPSLITGSILSTIIFFFVSLITKPIFSIPITFLPSTKGIFVAIFLTFLVPIISIIFPLYSVLHRTLTTRPSTVLEITIKRSNTSYFSPLTVFIGLFTTCFGFSTYILLPRSILALNLSTMFTIFSLLIICLLVGSILLIINIIPIIERLLLYLFYFWDTAGLSLTIKNLLSHKARNKKTSLLFALSLGFILFFYSSFTSEIGTLSQTIIKSKGTEMYIVGLKSKFNTTQELNEAMRSVMEKAEGLEEVLGVTLDFDGIDQVHPKYFGMSTLGQGVILRENYVAILPTTFEVMNQKFLKVKHRMNVESVGDMSDSSIGKIMYTSNGLYKVIMGTNIKELSYADDKRLLVCASTNPERTNVLGVMGLFTYGVEASSTPKYTLSDSPLLTWQDLLISLPEYVRYTNGYITSIDEIPITRIYLKLIDSTEDTANKVKQKLVTSKFDAIIVASELSGIRTIQNIMVFYFVFVTVVALATSFFSILSSMYSNIEEQKHEIAVLRAIGVGRFLLLRTYLAESFVVIFSASLMGMIIGSLIGFTMTLQIILFTQTPVEYTFPTLLLIIVVISAILFALISTVLPLIPVLKKQPMELLRETNE
;
A
#
# COMPACT_ATOMS: atom_id res chain seq x y z
N MET A 1 39.59 -53.27 21.42
CA MET A 1 38.92 -52.07 20.84
C MET A 1 39.27 -51.80 19.37
N LYS A 2 40.55 -51.87 18.92
CA LYS A 2 40.92 -51.67 17.50
C LYS A 2 40.19 -52.56 16.46
N PRO A 3 39.97 -53.89 16.64
CA PRO A 3 39.34 -54.73 15.62
C PRO A 3 37.81 -54.51 15.47
N TYR A 4 37.15 -53.97 16.50
CA TYR A 4 35.72 -53.64 16.45
C TYR A 4 35.47 -52.34 15.67
N LEU A 5 36.36 -51.35 15.78
CA LEU A 5 36.26 -50.08 15.04
C LEU A 5 36.54 -50.26 13.55
N THR A 6 37.49 -51.11 13.15
CA THR A 6 37.73 -51.44 11.74
C THR A 6 36.58 -52.24 11.13
N ASN A 7 36.00 -53.20 11.84
CA ASN A 7 34.80 -53.90 11.38
C ASN A 7 33.58 -52.98 11.28
N LEU A 8 33.41 -52.02 12.20
CA LEU A 8 32.36 -51.00 12.11
C LEU A 8 32.56 -50.10 10.89
N PHE A 9 33.80 -49.65 10.63
CA PHE A 9 34.13 -48.84 9.47
C PHE A 9 33.93 -49.61 8.15
N TYR A 10 34.35 -50.87 8.07
CA TYR A 10 34.16 -51.70 6.89
C TYR A 10 32.68 -52.00 6.64
N PHE A 11 31.91 -52.23 7.70
CA PHE A 11 30.46 -52.40 7.62
C PHE A 11 29.75 -51.12 7.20
N MET A 12 30.21 -49.96 7.67
CA MET A 12 29.68 -48.65 7.27
C MET A 12 30.02 -48.33 5.81
N ILE A 13 31.25 -48.58 5.36
CA ILE A 13 31.69 -48.43 3.97
C ILE A 13 30.92 -49.40 3.06
N HIS A 14 30.73 -50.65 3.45
CA HIS A 14 29.96 -51.62 2.66
C HIS A 14 28.48 -51.21 2.57
N LYS A 15 27.87 -50.71 3.65
CA LYS A 15 26.51 -50.16 3.61
C LYS A 15 26.42 -48.91 2.73
N ILE A 16 27.42 -48.02 2.78
CA ILE A 16 27.50 -46.82 1.93
C ILE A 16 27.66 -47.21 0.45
N CYS A 17 28.50 -48.21 0.14
CA CYS A 17 28.73 -48.68 -1.22
C CYS A 17 27.49 -49.41 -1.80
N HIS A 18 26.80 -50.21 -0.97
CA HIS A 18 25.52 -50.82 -1.31
C HIS A 18 24.41 -49.77 -1.49
N PHE A 19 24.40 -48.72 -0.67
CA PHE A 19 23.49 -47.59 -0.82
C PHE A 19 23.75 -46.80 -2.10
N LEU A 20 25.01 -46.53 -2.44
CA LEU A 20 25.42 -45.86 -3.68
C LEU A 20 25.05 -46.67 -4.94
N THR A 21 25.20 -47.99 -4.92
CA THR A 21 24.81 -48.87 -6.03
C THR A 21 23.29 -48.96 -6.19
N LEU A 22 22.54 -49.04 -5.10
CA LEU A 22 21.06 -48.92 -5.12
C LEU A 22 20.61 -47.54 -5.62
N PHE A 23 21.29 -46.48 -5.21
CA PHE A 23 20.99 -45.13 -5.67
C PHE A 23 21.21 -44.97 -7.18
N LYS A 24 22.36 -45.45 -7.69
CA LYS A 24 22.69 -45.44 -9.12
C LYS A 24 21.68 -46.23 -9.96
N THR A 25 21.31 -47.42 -9.50
CA THR A 25 20.33 -48.28 -10.21
C THR A 25 18.93 -47.67 -10.21
N ASN A 26 18.48 -47.09 -9.09
CA ASN A 26 17.19 -46.40 -9.00
C ASN A 26 17.15 -45.12 -9.86
N ILE A 27 18.26 -44.38 -9.97
CA ILE A 27 18.40 -43.23 -10.89
C ILE A 27 18.27 -43.66 -12.35
N ILE A 28 19.04 -44.67 -12.79
CA ILE A 28 19.01 -45.17 -14.17
C ILE A 28 17.60 -45.65 -14.53
N ARG A 29 16.94 -46.33 -13.58
CA ARG A 29 15.57 -46.80 -13.76
C ARG A 29 14.57 -45.65 -13.86
N SER A 30 14.72 -44.61 -13.02
CA SER A 30 13.88 -43.40 -13.09
C SER A 30 14.05 -42.69 -14.44
N ILE A 31 15.28 -42.60 -14.97
CA ILE A 31 15.53 -42.01 -16.30
C ILE A 31 14.85 -42.81 -17.41
N ARG A 32 14.84 -44.15 -17.35
CA ARG A 32 14.08 -44.97 -18.32
C ARG A 32 12.57 -44.74 -18.23
N LEU A 33 12.04 -44.58 -17.02
CA LEU A 33 10.62 -44.31 -16.78
C LEU A 33 10.19 -42.93 -17.31
N VAL A 34 11.07 -41.93 -17.21
CA VAL A 34 10.84 -40.61 -17.84
C VAL A 34 10.69 -40.75 -19.36
N ARG A 35 11.48 -41.62 -19.99
CA ARG A 35 11.46 -41.80 -21.44
C ARG A 35 10.18 -42.49 -21.94
N THR A 36 9.58 -43.37 -21.14
CA THR A 36 8.33 -44.07 -21.51
C THR A 36 7.08 -43.21 -21.27
N SER A 37 7.14 -42.25 -20.34
CA SER A 37 5.99 -41.40 -19.95
C SER A 37 6.28 -39.89 -20.09
N TYR A 38 6.93 -39.52 -21.19
CA TYR A 38 7.49 -38.18 -21.41
C TYR A 38 6.48 -37.04 -21.20
N CYS A 39 5.25 -37.19 -21.69
CA CYS A 39 4.20 -36.17 -21.56
C CYS A 39 3.83 -35.91 -20.09
N ASN A 40 3.57 -36.97 -19.31
CA ASN A 40 3.25 -36.87 -17.88
C ASN A 40 4.42 -36.27 -17.09
N TYR A 41 5.66 -36.61 -17.48
CA TYR A 41 6.85 -36.04 -16.87
C TYR A 41 6.98 -34.53 -17.13
N CYS A 42 6.78 -34.09 -18.38
CA CYS A 42 6.78 -32.68 -18.74
C CYS A 42 5.71 -31.87 -18.00
N ILE A 43 4.49 -32.39 -17.88
CA ILE A 43 3.41 -31.71 -17.15
C ILE A 43 3.78 -31.56 -15.66
N GLY A 44 4.37 -32.59 -15.05
CA GLY A 44 4.86 -32.52 -13.67
C GLY A 44 5.96 -31.47 -13.48
N CYS A 45 6.97 -31.45 -14.35
CA CYS A 45 8.03 -30.45 -14.29
C CYS A 45 7.50 -29.01 -14.50
N CYS A 46 6.61 -28.80 -15.47
CA CYS A 46 5.99 -27.48 -15.66
C CYS A 46 5.18 -27.03 -14.45
N SER A 47 4.48 -27.94 -13.77
CA SER A 47 3.70 -27.58 -12.58
C SER A 47 4.58 -27.14 -11.40
N VAL A 48 5.72 -27.82 -11.19
CA VAL A 48 6.66 -27.50 -10.13
C VAL A 48 7.48 -26.24 -10.47
N SER A 49 7.83 -26.03 -11.74
CA SER A 49 8.51 -24.80 -12.18
C SER A 49 7.64 -23.56 -11.98
N VAL A 50 6.33 -23.70 -12.18
CA VAL A 50 5.35 -22.63 -11.90
C VAL A 50 5.38 -22.23 -10.42
N VAL A 51 5.49 -23.17 -9.48
CA VAL A 51 5.66 -22.84 -8.04
C VAL A 51 6.92 -22.02 -7.78
N PHE A 52 8.05 -22.44 -8.37
CA PHE A 52 9.30 -21.71 -8.21
C PHE A 52 9.16 -20.27 -8.72
N VAL A 53 8.62 -20.11 -9.92
CA VAL A 53 8.45 -18.81 -10.57
C VAL A 53 7.61 -17.90 -9.70
N ILE A 54 6.45 -18.36 -9.24
CA ILE A 54 5.55 -17.60 -8.37
C ILE A 54 6.25 -17.19 -7.08
N THR A 55 6.79 -18.16 -6.36
CA THR A 55 7.34 -17.91 -5.03
C THR A 55 8.52 -16.94 -5.11
N CYS A 56 9.37 -17.10 -6.13
CA CYS A 56 10.45 -16.18 -6.41
C CYS A 56 9.94 -14.79 -6.81
N THR A 57 8.96 -14.69 -7.73
CA THR A 57 8.44 -13.40 -8.21
C THR A 57 7.71 -12.63 -7.12
N LEU A 58 6.72 -13.25 -6.47
CA LEU A 58 5.89 -12.60 -5.45
C LEU A 58 6.73 -12.12 -4.26
N LEU A 59 7.66 -12.96 -3.76
CA LEU A 59 8.52 -12.57 -2.63
C LEU A 59 9.51 -11.46 -3.00
N SER A 60 10.01 -11.45 -4.24
CA SER A 60 10.94 -10.38 -4.65
C SER A 60 10.22 -9.06 -4.90
N ILE A 61 9.02 -9.09 -5.48
CA ILE A 61 8.15 -7.91 -5.59
C ILE A 61 7.85 -7.38 -4.19
N LEU A 62 7.49 -8.24 -3.24
CA LEU A 62 7.24 -7.83 -1.86
C LEU A 62 8.49 -7.20 -1.23
N SER A 63 9.68 -7.77 -1.44
CA SER A 63 10.94 -7.23 -0.88
C SER A 63 11.38 -5.88 -1.47
N THR A 64 10.87 -5.51 -2.65
CA THR A 64 11.19 -4.25 -3.32
C THR A 64 10.12 -3.18 -3.11
N THR A 65 8.97 -3.55 -2.54
CA THR A 65 7.86 -2.62 -2.28
C THR A 65 8.24 -1.47 -1.32
N PRO A 66 9.01 -1.67 -0.23
CA PRO A 66 9.44 -0.58 0.63
C PRO A 66 10.22 0.53 -0.11
N LEU A 67 11.00 0.15 -1.14
CA LEU A 67 11.70 1.12 -1.99
C LEU A 67 10.73 1.96 -2.80
N VAL A 68 9.64 1.36 -3.30
CA VAL A 68 8.59 2.12 -4.01
C VAL A 68 7.96 3.15 -3.09
N TYR A 69 7.63 2.78 -1.84
CA TYR A 69 7.10 3.71 -0.85
C TYR A 69 8.10 4.79 -0.45
N LEU A 70 9.39 4.45 -0.34
CA LEU A 70 10.45 5.43 -0.14
C LEU A 70 10.47 6.45 -1.29
N ARG A 71 10.42 6.00 -2.54
CA ARG A 71 10.44 6.90 -3.71
C ARG A 71 9.18 7.78 -3.80
N LEU A 72 8.00 7.25 -3.47
CA LEU A 72 6.77 8.04 -3.36
C LEU A 72 6.89 9.11 -2.26
N SER A 73 7.48 8.75 -1.12
CA SER A 73 7.76 9.69 -0.04
C SER A 73 8.77 10.76 -0.44
N GLU A 74 9.83 10.41 -1.17
CA GLU A 74 10.84 11.34 -1.68
C GLU A 74 10.26 12.30 -2.72
N GLN A 75 9.36 11.81 -3.58
CA GLN A 75 8.70 12.64 -4.58
C GLN A 75 7.85 13.74 -3.94
N LYS A 76 7.28 13.50 -2.76
CA LYS A 76 6.44 14.47 -2.05
C LYS A 76 7.25 15.42 -1.15
N ASN A 77 8.27 14.91 -0.45
CA ASN A 77 8.94 15.64 0.62
C ASN A 77 10.44 15.91 0.37
N GLY A 78 11.01 15.38 -0.71
CA GLY A 78 12.43 15.41 -1.00
C GLY A 78 13.19 14.23 -0.40
N GLN A 79 14.44 14.05 -0.84
CA GLN A 79 15.39 13.05 -0.33
C GLN A 79 16.00 13.45 1.02
N ILE A 80 15.14 13.80 1.98
CA ILE A 80 15.51 14.40 3.27
C ILE A 80 15.04 13.49 4.42
N ASP A 81 15.97 12.93 5.18
CA ASP A 81 15.61 12.07 6.33
C ASP A 81 15.29 12.89 7.58
N MET A 82 16.05 13.96 7.84
CA MET A 82 15.85 14.87 8.96
C MET A 82 16.14 16.32 8.57
N ILE A 83 15.27 17.23 9.02
CA ILE A 83 15.46 18.68 9.00
C ILE A 83 15.62 19.13 10.44
N ILE A 84 16.69 19.86 10.72
CA ILE A 84 16.95 20.51 12.00
C ILE A 84 16.75 22.01 11.81
N THR A 85 15.94 22.61 12.67
CA THR A 85 15.67 24.05 12.76
C THR A 85 15.90 24.50 14.20
N PRO A 86 16.13 25.79 14.46
CA PRO A 86 16.18 26.28 15.84
C PRO A 86 14.83 26.07 16.52
N SER A 87 14.84 25.78 17.83
CA SER A 87 13.61 25.65 18.61
C SER A 87 12.95 27.02 18.81
N SER A 88 11.62 27.09 18.63
CA SER A 88 10.86 28.31 18.94
C SER A 88 10.96 28.71 20.41
N ASP A 89 11.18 27.74 21.30
CA ASP A 89 11.17 27.93 22.75
C ASP A 89 12.51 28.45 23.27
N SER A 90 13.61 28.24 22.53
CA SER A 90 14.95 28.73 22.90
C SER A 90 15.19 30.17 22.44
N GLY A 91 14.28 30.75 21.64
CA GLY A 91 14.45 32.06 21.03
C GLY A 91 15.58 32.11 19.98
N GLY A 92 16.10 30.95 19.57
CA GLY A 92 17.13 30.85 18.54
C GLY A 92 16.59 31.21 17.17
N ILE A 93 17.34 32.01 16.40
CA ILE A 93 16.92 32.50 15.07
C ILE A 93 17.68 31.78 13.94
N VAL A 94 18.92 31.34 14.19
CA VAL A 94 19.80 30.69 13.19
C VAL A 94 20.60 29.54 13.78
N LEU A 95 21.17 28.69 12.90
CA LEU A 95 22.02 27.55 13.25
C LEU A 95 23.47 27.74 12.80
N ASN A 96 24.40 27.37 13.68
CA ASN A 96 25.83 27.34 13.37
C ASN A 96 26.25 25.97 12.80
N PHE A 97 26.35 25.88 11.47
CA PHE A 97 26.77 24.68 10.77
C PHE A 97 28.26 24.34 11.00
N THR A 98 29.13 25.32 11.26
CA THR A 98 30.56 25.08 11.48
C THR A 98 30.80 24.17 12.68
N GLU A 99 30.07 24.37 13.78
CA GLU A 99 30.14 23.49 14.96
C GLU A 99 29.49 22.13 14.71
N ILE A 100 28.36 22.12 14.00
CA ILE A 100 27.61 20.89 13.70
C ILE A 100 28.41 19.96 12.79
N ASN A 101 29.11 20.50 11.80
CA ASN A 101 29.93 19.75 10.85
C ASN A 101 31.15 19.07 11.50
N LYS A 102 31.61 19.55 12.67
CA LYS A 102 32.67 18.86 13.45
C LYS A 102 32.19 17.54 14.05
N VAL A 103 30.88 17.43 14.30
CA VAL A 103 30.27 16.30 15.01
C VAL A 103 29.53 15.36 14.06
N VAL A 104 28.94 15.91 12.99
CA VAL A 104 28.06 15.19 12.04
C VAL A 104 28.49 15.47 10.61
N HIS A 105 29.15 14.50 9.98
CA HIS A 105 29.62 14.62 8.59
C HIS A 105 28.54 14.33 7.53
N THR A 106 27.36 13.88 7.94
CA THR A 106 26.21 13.59 7.07
C THR A 106 25.21 14.75 6.98
N ALA A 107 25.66 15.96 7.34
CA ALA A 107 24.83 17.16 7.41
C ALA A 107 25.19 18.18 6.31
N THR A 108 24.19 18.93 5.82
CA THR A 108 24.39 20.06 4.91
C THR A 108 23.53 21.26 5.31
N PRO A 109 24.06 22.50 5.22
CA PRO A 109 23.28 23.68 5.49
C PRO A 109 22.44 24.07 4.27
N ARG A 110 21.30 24.70 4.54
CA ARG A 110 20.47 25.36 3.51
C ARG A 110 19.94 26.67 4.05
N TRP A 111 19.75 27.62 3.15
CA TRP A 111 19.00 28.85 3.38
C TRP A 111 17.80 28.87 2.44
N ILE A 112 16.62 29.26 2.93
CA ILE A 112 15.38 29.34 2.15
C ILE A 112 14.71 30.69 2.38
N GLY A 113 14.54 31.45 1.30
CA GLY A 113 13.77 32.69 1.29
C GLY A 113 12.61 32.66 0.31
N SER A 114 11.64 33.56 0.51
CA SER A 114 10.69 33.91 -0.55
C SER A 114 11.33 34.93 -1.50
N ALA A 115 11.13 34.75 -2.80
CA ALA A 115 11.69 35.64 -3.81
C ALA A 115 10.69 35.93 -4.94
N LYS A 116 10.86 37.08 -5.60
CA LYS A 116 10.16 37.42 -6.84
C LYS A 116 11.17 37.46 -7.98
N PHE A 117 10.91 36.69 -9.03
CA PHE A 117 11.73 36.62 -10.23
C PHE A 117 11.15 37.55 -11.29
N PHE A 118 11.96 38.46 -11.83
CA PHE A 118 11.58 39.42 -12.87
C PHE A 118 12.40 39.15 -14.14
N SER A 119 11.78 39.26 -15.31
CA SER A 119 12.49 39.22 -16.60
C SER A 119 13.46 40.41 -16.73
N GLY A 120 14.53 40.25 -17.50
CA GLY A 120 15.48 41.34 -17.79
C GLY A 120 14.89 42.56 -18.53
N ASP A 121 13.68 42.43 -19.06
CA ASP A 121 12.91 43.49 -19.75
C ASP A 121 12.35 44.53 -18.77
N CYS A 122 13.22 45.29 -18.09
CA CYS A 122 12.83 46.52 -17.41
C CYS A 122 13.08 47.71 -18.34
N SER A 123 12.07 48.56 -18.55
CA SER A 123 12.14 49.66 -19.52
C SER A 123 12.97 50.82 -18.96
N PHE A 124 14.31 50.75 -19.01
CA PHE A 124 15.16 51.88 -18.61
C PHE A 124 16.50 51.94 -19.35
N GLY A 125 16.96 53.15 -19.69
CA GLY A 125 18.18 53.40 -20.48
C GLY A 125 19.25 54.16 -19.70
N PHE A 126 20.12 53.43 -18.99
CA PHE A 126 21.33 53.95 -18.34
C PHE A 126 22.56 53.12 -18.72
N GLU A 127 23.76 53.69 -18.56
CA GLU A 127 25.03 52.98 -18.77
C GLU A 127 25.22 51.88 -17.70
N GLU A 128 25.67 50.69 -18.13
CA GLU A 128 25.56 49.39 -17.46
C GLU A 128 26.28 49.19 -16.10
N ASN A 129 26.91 50.22 -15.50
CA ASN A 129 27.95 50.01 -14.47
C ASN A 129 27.63 50.44 -13.02
N ASP A 130 26.46 51.02 -12.74
CA ASP A 130 26.04 51.32 -11.35
C ASP A 130 24.68 50.71 -11.01
N ASN A 131 24.60 49.98 -9.89
CA ASN A 131 23.36 49.40 -9.34
C ASN A 131 22.53 50.44 -8.56
N ASP A 132 23.00 51.69 -8.48
CA ASP A 132 22.40 52.72 -7.63
C ASP A 132 20.99 53.12 -8.09
N TRP A 133 20.70 53.04 -9.40
CA TRP A 133 19.38 53.34 -9.96
C TRP A 133 18.27 52.42 -9.43
N ILE A 134 18.62 51.19 -9.03
CA ILE A 134 17.67 50.18 -8.51
C ILE A 134 17.04 50.64 -7.19
N TYR A 135 17.80 51.39 -6.38
CA TYR A 135 17.42 51.77 -5.03
C TYR A 135 17.12 53.27 -4.90
N TYR A 136 17.87 54.13 -5.59
CA TYR A 136 17.82 55.60 -5.41
C TYR A 136 17.44 56.38 -6.68
N GLY A 137 17.27 55.72 -7.83
CA GLY A 137 16.98 56.41 -9.08
C GLY A 137 18.17 57.24 -9.57
N ASN A 138 17.93 58.20 -10.48
CA ASN A 138 18.99 59.03 -11.06
C ASN A 138 19.18 60.33 -10.28
N SER A 139 20.42 60.67 -9.93
CA SER A 139 20.78 61.88 -9.17
C SER A 139 20.71 63.19 -9.98
N SER A 140 20.36 63.13 -11.27
CA SER A 140 20.36 64.29 -12.17
C SER A 140 18.98 64.93 -12.44
N ASP A 141 17.87 64.35 -11.98
CA ASP A 141 16.53 64.93 -12.14
C ASP A 141 15.91 65.34 -10.79
N ILE A 142 15.75 66.66 -10.60
CA ILE A 142 15.26 67.31 -9.37
C ILE A 142 13.75 67.03 -9.09
N HIS A 143 13.06 66.32 -9.99
CA HIS A 143 11.63 66.01 -9.88
C HIS A 143 11.29 64.52 -9.78
N GLU A 144 12.27 63.61 -9.73
CA GLU A 144 12.01 62.17 -9.60
C GLU A 144 12.77 61.52 -8.44
N ASN A 145 12.47 61.96 -7.22
CA ASN A 145 12.81 61.17 -6.03
C ASN A 145 11.78 60.06 -5.90
N CYS A 146 12.11 58.86 -6.38
CA CYS A 146 11.51 57.66 -5.81
C CYS A 146 12.01 57.53 -4.37
N GLU A 147 11.11 57.29 -3.41
CA GLU A 147 11.51 56.99 -2.03
C GLU A 147 12.35 55.71 -1.99
N LEU A 148 13.23 55.59 -0.98
CA LEU A 148 14.11 54.42 -0.79
C LEU A 148 13.32 53.13 -1.05
N ASP A 149 13.84 52.30 -1.95
CA ASP A 149 13.34 50.95 -2.32
C ASP A 149 12.11 50.88 -3.23
N GLU A 150 11.53 51.99 -3.69
CA GLU A 150 10.38 51.98 -4.62
C GLU A 150 10.76 52.14 -6.11
N CYS A 151 12.01 52.49 -6.40
CA CYS A 151 12.54 52.68 -7.76
C CYS A 151 12.37 51.44 -8.64
N PHE A 152 12.88 50.30 -8.17
CA PHE A 152 12.84 49.05 -8.92
C PHE A 152 11.39 48.65 -9.23
N THR A 153 10.49 48.75 -8.25
CA THR A 153 9.06 48.47 -8.46
C THR A 153 8.40 49.44 -9.42
N LYS A 154 8.74 50.74 -9.39
CA LYS A 154 8.20 51.73 -10.34
C LYS A 154 8.59 51.38 -11.77
N TYR A 155 9.87 51.09 -12.02
CA TYR A 155 10.42 50.89 -13.38
C TYR A 155 10.27 49.46 -13.93
N CYS A 156 10.20 48.46 -13.06
CA CYS A 156 9.98 47.06 -13.43
C CYS A 156 8.53 46.59 -13.15
N SER A 157 7.59 47.47 -12.79
CA SER A 157 6.18 47.11 -12.57
C SER A 157 5.52 46.50 -13.81
N SER A 158 5.91 46.96 -15.00
CA SER A 158 5.43 46.49 -16.30
C SER A 158 6.11 45.20 -16.77
N SER A 159 7.20 44.76 -16.10
CA SER A 159 7.93 43.57 -16.49
C SER A 159 7.24 42.30 -15.98
N ARG A 160 7.46 41.20 -16.70
CA ARG A 160 6.90 39.90 -16.30
C ARG A 160 7.58 39.45 -15.02
N HIS A 161 6.79 39.08 -14.02
CA HIS A 161 7.31 38.60 -12.76
C HIS A 161 6.55 37.39 -12.23
N VAL A 162 7.26 36.53 -11.51
CA VAL A 162 6.73 35.31 -10.89
C VAL A 162 7.22 35.25 -9.45
N SER A 163 6.30 35.07 -8.51
CA SER A 163 6.67 34.82 -7.10
C SER A 163 7.02 33.35 -6.91
N GLY A 164 8.07 33.07 -6.15
CA GLY A 164 8.47 31.71 -5.80
C GLY A 164 9.36 31.69 -4.56
N SER A 165 10.07 30.58 -4.37
CA SER A 165 11.05 30.43 -3.29
C SER A 165 12.44 30.32 -3.87
N LEU A 166 13.41 30.87 -3.16
CA LEU A 166 14.83 30.81 -3.47
C LEU A 166 15.52 29.97 -2.40
N ILE A 167 16.35 29.02 -2.83
CA ILE A 167 17.12 28.14 -1.97
C ILE A 167 18.61 28.31 -2.27
N ALA A 168 19.41 28.52 -1.23
CA ALA A 168 20.86 28.44 -1.32
C ALA A 168 21.31 27.11 -0.72
N LEU A 169 22.08 26.32 -1.49
CA LEU A 169 22.51 24.98 -1.09
C LEU A 169 23.97 24.71 -1.47
N LYS A 170 24.61 23.76 -0.77
CA LYS A 170 25.98 23.31 -1.05
C LYS A 170 25.98 22.11 -1.99
N THR A 171 26.08 22.35 -3.29
CA THR A 171 25.86 21.31 -4.33
C THR A 171 26.79 20.10 -4.16
N LYS A 172 28.08 20.33 -3.89
CA LYS A 172 29.07 19.26 -3.70
C LYS A 172 28.82 18.43 -2.44
N GLN A 173 28.44 19.09 -1.35
CA GLN A 173 28.26 18.42 -0.06
C GLN A 173 26.95 17.63 -0.03
N GLU A 174 25.87 18.16 -0.62
CA GLU A 174 24.61 17.42 -0.80
C GLU A 174 24.82 16.13 -1.59
N LYS A 175 25.64 16.17 -2.65
CA LYS A 175 25.97 14.98 -3.43
C LYS A 175 26.76 13.94 -2.63
N GLN A 176 27.62 14.36 -1.70
CA GLN A 176 28.38 13.45 -0.83
C GLN A 176 27.50 12.72 0.19
N ILE A 177 26.46 13.39 0.71
CA ILE A 177 25.50 12.80 1.66
C ILE A 177 24.37 12.01 0.97
N GLY A 178 24.46 11.81 -0.36
CA GLY A 178 23.49 11.05 -1.14
C GLY A 178 22.17 11.80 -1.40
N LEU A 179 22.16 13.13 -1.30
CA LEU A 179 21.00 13.96 -1.59
C LEU A 179 21.05 14.41 -3.06
N GLY A 180 20.06 14.02 -3.85
CA GLY A 180 20.01 14.31 -5.28
C GLY A 180 21.06 13.54 -6.07
N GLU A 181 21.21 12.22 -5.85
CA GLU A 181 22.22 11.40 -6.56
C GLU A 181 22.14 11.51 -8.08
N LYS A 182 20.92 11.67 -8.61
CA LYS A 182 20.67 11.82 -10.04
C LYS A 182 20.72 13.27 -10.53
N TRP A 183 20.71 14.24 -9.61
CA TRP A 183 20.75 15.67 -9.91
C TRP A 183 22.00 15.99 -10.74
N GLY A 184 21.78 16.26 -12.02
CA GLY A 184 22.85 16.36 -13.03
C GLY A 184 23.52 17.72 -13.12
N PHE A 185 23.05 18.73 -12.38
CA PHE A 185 23.57 20.09 -12.48
C PHE A 185 24.87 20.27 -11.68
N GLU A 186 25.78 21.07 -12.24
CA GLU A 186 27.06 21.40 -11.64
C GLU A 186 26.93 22.51 -10.58
N PRO A 187 27.91 22.67 -9.66
CA PRO A 187 27.93 23.78 -8.72
C PRO A 187 27.93 25.13 -9.46
N LEU A 188 27.06 26.05 -9.04
CA LEU A 188 26.91 27.37 -9.67
C LEU A 188 28.09 28.27 -9.31
N LYS A 189 28.43 29.19 -10.21
CA LYS A 189 29.36 30.30 -9.92
C LYS A 189 28.61 31.48 -9.32
N GLU A 190 29.36 32.49 -8.90
CA GLU A 190 28.81 33.77 -8.45
C GLU A 190 27.89 34.38 -9.52
N ASN A 191 26.74 34.92 -9.08
CA ASN A 191 25.70 35.51 -9.92
C ASN A 191 25.05 34.56 -10.96
N GLU A 192 25.22 33.24 -10.84
CA GLU A 192 24.48 32.25 -11.65
C GLU A 192 23.32 31.63 -10.86
N ILE A 193 22.21 31.33 -11.53
CA ILE A 193 21.02 30.69 -10.93
C ILE A 193 20.45 29.58 -11.82
N TYR A 194 19.92 28.53 -11.18
CA TYR A 194 19.03 27.57 -11.83
C TYR A 194 17.57 27.87 -11.50
N LEU A 195 16.70 27.87 -12.50
CA LEU A 195 15.26 28.11 -12.31
C LEU A 195 14.41 26.91 -12.76
N PRO A 196 13.26 26.68 -12.12
CA PRO A 196 12.25 25.76 -12.64
C PRO A 196 11.80 26.18 -14.04
N ARG A 197 11.61 25.21 -14.94
CA ARG A 197 11.25 25.50 -16.34
C ARG A 197 9.93 26.23 -16.50
N ARG A 198 8.99 25.99 -15.57
CA ARG A 198 7.73 26.76 -15.50
C ARG A 198 7.99 28.25 -15.30
N ILE A 199 8.90 28.61 -14.37
CA ILE A 199 9.27 29.99 -14.08
C ILE A 199 10.03 30.60 -15.27
N SER A 200 11.01 29.89 -15.82
CA SER A 200 11.77 30.39 -16.98
C SER A 200 10.87 30.62 -18.20
N ASN A 201 9.92 29.72 -18.48
CA ASN A 201 8.97 29.87 -19.58
C ASN A 201 7.97 31.01 -19.35
N GLN A 202 7.48 31.21 -18.12
CA GLN A 202 6.60 32.35 -17.80
C GLN A 202 7.30 33.69 -17.98
N LEU A 203 8.61 33.73 -17.71
CA LEU A 203 9.46 34.91 -17.89
C LEU A 203 10.04 35.03 -19.31
N LEU A 204 9.82 34.05 -20.20
CA LEU A 204 10.44 33.91 -21.53
C LEU A 204 11.99 33.95 -21.53
N LEU A 205 12.62 33.44 -20.48
CA LEU A 205 14.08 33.42 -20.33
C LEU A 205 14.71 32.20 -21.03
N LYS A 206 15.84 32.41 -21.70
CA LYS A 206 16.73 31.39 -22.25
C LYS A 206 18.01 31.28 -21.42
N GLU A 207 18.73 30.17 -21.57
CA GLU A 207 20.03 30.00 -20.92
C GLU A 207 20.99 31.11 -21.36
N GLY A 208 21.58 31.77 -20.37
CA GLY A 208 22.44 32.94 -20.57
C GLY A 208 21.74 34.29 -20.44
N ASP A 209 20.41 34.34 -20.37
CA ASP A 209 19.69 35.60 -20.17
C ASP A 209 19.84 36.09 -18.72
N GLU A 210 19.79 37.40 -18.56
CA GLU A 210 19.82 38.06 -17.25
C GLU A 210 18.40 38.22 -16.69
N LEU A 211 18.29 38.10 -15.37
CA LEU A 211 17.05 38.29 -14.63
C LEU A 211 17.33 39.00 -13.31
N TYR A 212 16.28 39.61 -12.75
CA TYR A 212 16.34 40.24 -11.43
C TYR A 212 15.57 39.40 -10.42
N VAL A 213 16.17 39.17 -9.25
CA VAL A 213 15.54 38.44 -8.15
C VAL A 213 15.42 39.35 -6.95
N SER A 214 14.18 39.69 -6.59
CA SER A 214 13.88 40.49 -5.41
C SER A 214 13.66 39.59 -4.21
N ILE A 215 14.43 39.83 -3.14
CA ILE A 215 14.36 39.15 -1.85
C ILE A 215 14.01 40.20 -0.79
N SER A 216 13.06 39.92 0.10
CA SER A 216 12.72 40.83 1.20
C SER A 216 13.83 40.93 2.26
N ASN A 217 13.94 42.07 2.91
CA ASN A 217 14.80 42.24 4.08
C ASN A 217 14.40 41.23 5.18
N GLU A 218 13.11 41.00 5.42
CA GLU A 218 12.61 40.00 6.38
C GLU A 218 13.23 38.60 6.19
N THR A 219 13.49 38.19 4.94
CA THR A 219 14.07 36.86 4.65
C THR A 219 15.58 36.81 4.86
N VAL A 220 16.27 37.94 4.79
CA VAL A 220 17.72 38.08 5.02
C VAL A 220 18.00 38.59 6.43
N TYR A 221 16.96 39.01 7.15
CA TYR A 221 17.02 39.60 8.48
C TYR A 221 17.90 38.80 9.44
N PRO A 222 17.83 37.45 9.51
CA PRO A 222 18.70 36.67 10.39
C PRO A 222 20.21 36.92 10.20
N LEU A 223 20.63 37.27 8.98
CA LEU A 223 22.02 37.63 8.64
C LEU A 223 22.36 39.07 9.06
N LEU A 224 21.35 39.92 9.22
CA LEU A 224 21.48 41.36 9.45
C LEU A 224 21.13 41.78 10.89
N ILE A 225 20.85 40.83 11.80
CA ILE A 225 20.49 41.14 13.20
C ILE A 225 21.60 41.93 13.89
N GLU A 226 22.84 41.42 13.88
CA GLU A 226 23.97 42.11 14.53
C GLU A 226 24.23 43.47 13.88
N TYR A 227 23.99 43.59 12.56
CA TYR A 227 24.11 44.84 11.84
C TYR A 227 23.04 45.87 12.26
N HIS A 228 21.78 45.45 12.45
CA HIS A 228 20.71 46.31 12.98
C HIS A 228 21.01 46.76 14.41
N ASP A 229 21.58 45.89 15.25
CA ASP A 229 22.01 46.24 16.60
C ASP A 229 23.15 47.27 16.58
N ILE A 230 24.09 47.16 15.64
CA ILE A 230 25.17 48.14 15.46
C ILE A 230 24.62 49.51 15.03
N ILE A 231 23.72 49.54 14.05
CA ILE A 231 23.15 50.80 13.52
C ILE A 231 22.27 51.51 14.56
N SER A 232 21.40 50.76 15.22
CA SER A 232 20.49 51.30 16.24
C SER A 232 21.25 51.94 17.42
N ASN A 233 22.44 51.43 17.74
CA ASN A 233 23.28 51.98 18.79
C ASN A 233 24.17 53.16 18.35
N GLN A 234 24.45 53.32 17.06
CA GLN A 234 25.42 54.32 16.56
C GLN A 234 24.83 55.51 15.80
N TYR A 235 23.50 55.59 15.59
CA TYR A 235 22.82 56.69 14.87
C TYR A 235 23.55 57.11 13.58
N LEU A 236 23.89 56.13 12.74
CA LEU A 236 24.62 56.36 11.50
C LEU A 236 23.65 56.72 10.36
N ASN A 237 23.77 57.93 9.80
CA ASN A 237 23.02 58.34 8.60
C ASN A 237 23.42 57.45 7.39
N ASN A 238 22.44 57.12 6.53
CA ASN A 238 22.61 56.30 5.31
C ASN A 238 23.11 54.86 5.55
N SER A 239 22.73 54.24 6.67
CA SER A 239 23.14 52.87 7.02
C SER A 239 22.01 51.85 7.01
N GLU A 240 20.76 52.28 6.80
CA GLU A 240 19.62 51.36 6.84
C GLU A 240 19.67 50.38 5.65
N PRO A 241 19.54 49.07 5.90
CA PRO A 241 19.50 48.08 4.83
C PRO A 241 18.21 48.24 4.02
N PRO A 242 18.27 48.00 2.69
CA PRO A 242 17.10 48.13 1.82
C PRO A 242 16.01 47.13 2.21
N ARG A 243 14.74 47.53 2.08
CA ARG A 243 13.56 46.68 2.29
C ARG A 243 13.52 45.47 1.35
N HIS A 244 14.10 45.61 0.16
CA HIS A 244 14.23 44.54 -0.82
C HIS A 244 15.64 44.51 -1.41
N PHE A 245 16.33 43.37 -1.29
CA PHE A 245 17.58 43.10 -2.00
C PHE A 245 17.26 42.63 -3.42
N ILE A 246 17.70 43.37 -4.43
CA ILE A 246 17.51 43.03 -5.84
C ILE A 246 18.82 42.43 -6.38
N LEU A 247 18.81 41.14 -6.71
CA LEU A 247 19.96 40.43 -7.25
C LEU A 247 19.87 40.34 -8.77
N LYS A 248 20.87 40.87 -9.48
CA LYS A 248 21.05 40.66 -10.92
C LYS A 248 21.77 39.31 -11.13
N LEU A 249 21.06 38.35 -11.72
CA LEU A 249 21.52 36.97 -11.88
C LEU A 249 21.42 36.51 -13.32
N LYS A 250 22.32 35.60 -13.73
CA LYS A 250 22.33 34.97 -15.05
C LYS A 250 21.75 33.58 -14.99
N LEU A 251 20.78 33.28 -15.84
CA LEU A 251 20.18 31.95 -15.91
C LEU A 251 21.17 30.95 -16.50
N LYS A 252 21.66 30.02 -15.67
CA LYS A 252 22.60 28.98 -16.13
C LYS A 252 21.90 27.83 -16.83
N GLY A 253 20.71 27.48 -16.36
CA GLY A 253 19.93 26.35 -16.84
C GLY A 253 18.52 26.34 -16.25
N SER A 254 17.62 25.61 -16.90
CA SER A 254 16.27 25.37 -16.37
C SER A 254 16.04 23.88 -16.12
N TYR A 255 15.27 23.54 -15.10
CA TYR A 255 14.97 22.15 -14.75
C TYR A 255 13.46 21.87 -14.70
N ASP A 256 13.06 20.71 -15.22
CA ASP A 256 11.66 20.25 -15.28
C ASP A 256 11.28 19.36 -14.09
N SER A 257 12.24 18.58 -13.60
CA SER A 257 12.06 17.64 -12.49
C SER A 257 13.25 17.77 -11.55
N ASP A 258 12.96 17.80 -10.26
CA ASP A 258 13.96 17.76 -9.20
C ASP A 258 14.46 16.34 -8.91
N GLU A 259 13.96 15.33 -9.63
CA GLU A 259 14.23 13.90 -9.43
C GLU A 259 14.05 13.44 -7.98
N GLY A 260 13.12 14.09 -7.27
CA GLY A 260 12.83 13.83 -5.85
C GLY A 260 13.77 14.53 -4.87
N LYS A 261 14.62 15.47 -5.32
CA LYS A 261 15.54 16.23 -4.45
C LYS A 261 14.81 17.19 -3.51
N PHE A 262 13.79 17.89 -4.00
CA PHE A 262 13.04 18.93 -3.28
C PHE A 262 11.57 18.56 -3.02
N GLY A 263 11.12 17.40 -3.49
CA GLY A 263 9.76 16.92 -3.31
C GLY A 263 8.75 17.64 -4.21
N GLY A 264 9.16 18.00 -5.44
CA GLY A 264 8.31 18.74 -6.38
C GLY A 264 8.13 20.22 -6.03
N LYS A 265 8.85 20.73 -5.02
CA LYS A 265 8.90 22.16 -4.71
C LYS A 265 9.74 22.88 -5.76
N GLU A 266 9.10 23.72 -6.55
CA GLU A 266 9.78 24.57 -7.54
C GLU A 266 10.47 25.75 -6.86
N GLN A 267 11.81 25.72 -6.81
CA GLN A 267 12.62 26.73 -6.15
C GLN A 267 13.74 27.23 -7.08
N GLY A 268 14.05 28.52 -7.06
CA GLY A 268 15.27 29.04 -7.67
C GLY A 268 16.48 28.61 -6.84
N ILE A 269 17.54 28.11 -7.47
CA ILE A 269 18.68 27.51 -6.77
C ILE A 269 19.92 28.38 -6.93
N LEU A 270 20.56 28.70 -5.82
CA LEU A 270 21.86 29.37 -5.72
C LEU A 270 22.88 28.50 -4.98
N GLU A 271 24.16 28.75 -5.22
CA GLU A 271 25.22 28.12 -4.45
C GLU A 271 25.42 28.85 -3.11
N PHE A 272 25.35 28.10 -2.02
CA PHE A 272 25.39 28.62 -0.65
C PHE A 272 26.67 29.41 -0.35
N ASP A 273 27.82 28.93 -0.83
CA ASP A 273 29.12 29.57 -0.57
C ASP A 273 29.28 30.92 -1.30
N PHE A 274 28.50 31.18 -2.36
CA PHE A 274 28.53 32.44 -3.12
C PHE A 274 27.38 33.39 -2.78
N PHE A 275 26.45 33.00 -1.90
CA PHE A 275 25.25 33.77 -1.62
C PHE A 275 25.53 35.18 -1.08
N ILE A 276 26.42 35.30 -0.09
CA ILE A 276 26.82 36.62 0.47
C ILE A 276 27.50 37.48 -0.59
N LYS A 277 28.41 36.92 -1.39
CA LYS A 277 29.08 37.64 -2.48
C LYS A 277 28.10 38.14 -3.54
N THR A 278 27.12 37.31 -3.87
CA THR A 278 26.02 37.65 -4.78
C THR A 278 25.20 38.82 -4.24
N ILE A 279 24.95 38.87 -2.93
CA ILE A 279 24.30 40.03 -2.29
C ILE A 279 25.20 41.27 -2.41
N GLN A 280 26.48 41.16 -2.05
CA GLN A 280 27.44 42.29 -2.09
C GLN A 280 27.60 42.88 -3.50
N SER A 281 27.68 42.05 -4.54
CA SER A 281 27.82 42.54 -5.92
C SER A 281 26.59 43.29 -6.44
N ASN A 282 25.46 43.20 -5.73
CA ASN A 282 24.17 43.75 -6.13
C ASN A 282 23.63 44.85 -5.19
N ILE A 283 24.38 45.20 -4.14
CA ILE A 283 24.08 46.32 -3.25
C ILE A 283 24.75 47.61 -3.77
N PRO A 284 24.15 48.79 -3.55
CA PRO A 284 24.72 50.09 -3.89
C PRO A 284 26.11 50.35 -3.29
N ARG A 285 26.98 51.04 -4.03
CA ARG A 285 28.39 51.24 -3.64
C ARG A 285 28.57 52.15 -2.41
N HIS A 286 27.61 53.05 -2.14
CA HIS A 286 27.66 53.96 -1.00
C HIS A 286 27.30 53.32 0.34
N LEU A 287 26.76 52.09 0.36
CA LEU A 287 26.50 51.33 1.59
C LEU A 287 27.77 50.61 2.08
N THR A 288 28.85 51.36 2.30
CA THR A 288 30.17 50.81 2.68
C THR A 288 30.14 50.04 3.99
N ASN A 289 29.37 50.52 4.99
CA ASN A 289 29.24 49.86 6.30
C ASN A 289 28.57 48.49 6.20
N LEU A 290 27.58 48.34 5.31
CA LEU A 290 26.89 47.07 5.07
C LEU A 290 27.81 46.10 4.33
N ASN A 291 28.55 46.58 3.32
CA ASN A 291 29.52 45.76 2.59
C ASN A 291 30.66 45.25 3.51
N ASP A 292 31.21 46.12 4.36
CA ASP A 292 32.25 45.75 5.33
C ASP A 292 31.77 44.72 6.37
N TYR A 293 30.47 44.76 6.73
CA TYR A 293 29.86 43.76 7.61
C TYR A 293 29.66 42.43 6.88
N LEU A 294 29.11 42.45 5.67
CA LEU A 294 28.91 41.26 4.85
C LEU A 294 30.24 40.53 4.54
N ASP A 295 31.35 41.26 4.39
CA ASP A 295 32.68 40.67 4.14
C ASP A 295 33.19 39.84 5.32
N LYS A 296 32.78 40.18 6.54
CA LYS A 296 33.17 39.46 7.76
C LYS A 296 32.23 38.31 8.07
N LEU A 297 31.07 38.23 7.43
CA LEU A 297 30.03 37.28 7.75
C LEU A 297 30.30 35.91 7.12
N ASN A 298 30.32 34.87 7.95
CA ASN A 298 30.43 33.50 7.50
C ASN A 298 29.03 32.88 7.38
N MET A 299 28.58 32.61 6.16
CA MET A 299 27.26 32.03 5.91
C MET A 299 27.03 30.69 6.64
N ASN A 300 28.08 29.92 6.94
CA ASN A 300 27.96 28.68 7.71
C ASN A 300 27.48 28.89 9.15
N GLU A 301 27.57 30.09 9.70
CA GLU A 301 27.14 30.39 11.07
C GLU A 301 25.67 30.83 11.15
N TYR A 302 25.07 31.14 10.00
CA TYR A 302 23.73 31.72 9.87
C TYR A 302 22.84 30.87 8.95
N CYS A 303 22.67 29.59 9.29
CA CYS A 303 21.85 28.66 8.50
C CYS A 303 20.40 28.64 9.01
N ASP A 304 19.41 28.65 8.11
CA ASP A 304 18.00 28.50 8.47
C ASP A 304 17.65 27.07 8.88
N GLN A 305 18.20 26.11 8.12
CA GLN A 305 17.95 24.70 8.35
C GLN A 305 19.20 23.88 8.05
N ILE A 306 19.32 22.76 8.77
CA ILE A 306 20.35 21.75 8.52
C ILE A 306 19.68 20.45 8.14
N ILE A 307 20.09 19.92 7.01
CA ILE A 307 19.60 18.66 6.47
C ILE A 307 20.54 17.55 6.88
N VAL A 308 20.00 16.47 7.44
CA VAL A 308 20.77 15.28 7.81
C VAL A 308 20.16 14.07 7.11
N ASN A 309 21.00 13.30 6.42
CA ASN A 309 20.62 12.02 5.83
C ASN A 309 21.30 10.85 6.52
N VAL A 310 20.67 9.67 6.44
CA VAL A 310 21.30 8.43 6.90
C VAL A 310 22.50 8.07 5.99
N PRO A 311 23.52 7.35 6.49
CA PRO A 311 24.72 7.06 5.73
C PRO A 311 24.45 6.28 4.44
N THR A 312 25.22 6.56 3.38
CA THR A 312 25.10 5.85 2.10
C THR A 312 25.63 4.41 2.18
N PRO A 313 24.98 3.42 1.54
CA PRO A 313 23.77 3.52 0.72
C PRO A 313 22.49 3.69 1.57
N ARG A 314 21.76 4.77 1.31
CA ARG A 314 20.57 5.20 2.07
C ARG A 314 19.44 4.17 2.04
N GLU A 315 19.26 3.51 0.91
CA GLU A 315 18.20 2.50 0.68
C GLU A 315 18.23 1.36 1.70
N LYS A 316 19.41 1.00 2.24
CA LYS A 316 19.57 -0.12 3.18
C LYS A 316 18.70 0.02 4.43
N TYR A 317 18.56 1.24 4.96
CA TYR A 317 17.77 1.53 6.17
C TYR A 317 16.26 1.44 5.93
N TYR A 318 15.83 1.45 4.66
CA TYR A 318 14.44 1.46 4.25
C TYR A 318 13.96 0.14 3.62
N LEU A 319 14.79 -0.92 3.62
CA LEU A 319 14.46 -2.23 3.02
C LEU A 319 13.55 -3.13 3.89
N SER A 320 13.26 -2.75 5.13
CA SER A 320 12.42 -3.58 6.01
C SER A 320 10.93 -3.47 5.62
N ASN A 321 10.27 -4.63 5.50
CA ASN A 321 8.81 -4.69 5.31
C ASN A 321 8.03 -4.32 6.58
N ASP A 322 8.66 -4.45 7.76
CA ASP A 322 8.07 -4.01 9.01
C ASP A 322 8.48 -2.56 9.28
N TYR A 323 7.49 -1.66 9.24
CA TYR A 323 7.69 -0.24 9.49
C TYR A 323 8.24 0.02 10.89
N ASN A 324 7.87 -0.76 11.91
CA ASN A 324 8.36 -0.52 13.27
C ASN A 324 9.87 -0.76 13.38
N ASN A 325 10.38 -1.80 12.71
CA ASN A 325 11.81 -2.08 12.66
C ASN A 325 12.55 -1.02 11.83
N LEU A 326 11.99 -0.62 10.68
CA LEU A 326 12.51 0.46 9.84
C LEU A 326 12.60 1.78 10.63
N GLN A 327 11.51 2.16 11.29
CA GLN A 327 11.42 3.35 12.12
C GLN A 327 12.47 3.29 13.22
N ASN A 328 12.63 2.15 13.90
CA ASN A 328 13.61 2.00 14.96
C ASN A 328 15.05 2.18 14.44
N GLU A 329 15.41 1.59 13.30
CA GLU A 329 16.75 1.75 12.71
C GLU A 329 17.05 3.22 12.35
N VAL A 330 16.13 3.88 11.64
CA VAL A 330 16.29 5.29 11.21
C VAL A 330 16.29 6.22 12.41
N THR A 331 15.31 6.10 13.32
CA THR A 331 15.21 6.98 14.49
C THR A 331 16.33 6.76 15.49
N THR A 332 16.88 5.56 15.64
CA THR A 332 18.05 5.33 16.51
C THR A 332 19.25 6.11 16.01
N TYR A 333 19.52 6.08 14.70
CA TYR A 333 20.60 6.87 14.11
C TYR A 333 20.35 8.38 14.29
N LEU A 334 19.15 8.85 13.92
CA LEU A 334 18.77 10.25 13.99
C LEU A 334 18.74 10.81 15.43
N SER A 335 18.29 10.01 16.40
CA SER A 335 18.29 10.39 17.82
C SER A 335 19.72 10.49 18.36
N ASN A 336 20.62 9.59 17.94
CA ASN A 336 22.05 9.69 18.30
C ASN A 336 22.70 10.95 17.73
N VAL A 337 22.26 11.41 16.55
CA VAL A 337 22.69 12.70 15.98
C VAL A 337 22.19 13.85 16.86
N LEU A 338 20.89 13.91 17.16
CA LEU A 338 20.32 14.96 18.00
C LEU A 338 20.90 15.01 19.42
N LEU A 339 21.14 13.84 20.03
CA LEU A 339 21.78 13.74 21.35
C LEU A 339 23.18 14.36 21.37
N LYS A 340 23.95 14.22 20.28
CA LYS A 340 25.28 14.82 20.16
C LYS A 340 25.23 16.32 19.90
N LEU A 341 24.16 16.82 19.26
CA LEU A 341 23.98 18.23 18.92
C LEU A 341 23.32 19.06 20.03
N GLY A 342 22.67 18.42 21.00
CA GLY A 342 21.91 19.10 22.06
C GLY A 342 20.46 19.30 21.66
N TYR A 343 19.61 18.33 21.98
CA TYR A 343 18.20 18.30 21.55
C TYR A 343 17.30 19.36 22.19
N GLN A 344 17.77 20.09 23.21
CA GLN A 344 16.95 21.06 23.96
C GLN A 344 16.74 22.36 23.17
N ASP A 345 17.75 22.79 22.42
CA ASP A 345 17.73 24.06 21.68
C ASP A 345 17.32 23.88 20.20
N LEU A 346 17.12 22.62 19.78
CA LEU A 346 16.90 22.22 18.39
C LEU A 346 15.53 21.59 18.22
N GLN A 347 14.82 22.00 17.17
CA GLN A 347 13.65 21.31 16.67
C GLN A 347 14.04 20.42 15.50
N SER A 348 13.49 19.21 15.44
CA SER A 348 13.75 18.28 14.35
C SER A 348 12.47 17.72 13.76
N SER A 349 12.43 17.54 12.44
CA SER A 349 11.36 16.85 11.75
C SER A 349 11.93 15.80 10.81
N THR A 350 11.20 14.68 10.62
CA THR A 350 11.63 13.55 9.79
C THR A 350 10.67 13.35 8.62
N PRO A 351 10.74 14.16 7.55
CA PRO A 351 9.67 14.30 6.58
C PRO A 351 9.45 13.03 5.73
N VAL A 352 10.52 12.30 5.40
CA VAL A 352 10.40 11.01 4.70
C VAL A 352 9.79 9.94 5.59
N LEU A 353 10.26 9.83 6.83
CA LEU A 353 9.78 8.81 7.77
C LEU A 353 8.32 9.05 8.18
N SER A 354 7.91 10.32 8.33
CA SER A 354 6.53 10.68 8.65
C SER A 354 5.57 10.35 7.50
N GLU A 355 5.99 10.54 6.25
CA GLU A 355 5.16 10.19 5.09
C GLU A 355 5.12 8.67 4.88
N LEU A 356 6.24 7.96 5.08
CA LEU A 356 6.29 6.49 5.07
C LEU A 356 5.32 5.85 6.07
N SER A 357 5.04 6.54 7.20
CA SER A 357 4.07 6.04 8.19
C SER A 357 2.67 5.83 7.60
N GLN A 358 2.28 6.62 6.60
CA GLN A 358 0.98 6.52 5.92
C GLN A 358 0.89 5.22 5.10
N TYR A 359 2.01 4.70 4.62
CA TYR A 359 2.08 3.46 3.83
C TYR A 359 2.28 2.19 4.69
N LYS A 360 2.45 2.32 6.01
CA LYS A 360 2.61 1.17 6.93
C LYS A 360 1.49 0.14 6.76
N TYR A 361 0.25 0.60 6.74
CA TYR A 361 -0.92 -0.27 6.61
C TYR A 361 -0.97 -0.96 5.25
N VAL A 362 -0.65 -0.22 4.18
CA VAL A 362 -0.61 -0.75 2.81
C VAL A 362 0.42 -1.89 2.71
N ASN A 363 1.60 -1.73 3.31
CA ASN A 363 2.66 -2.73 3.24
C ASN A 363 2.29 -4.02 4.01
N VAL A 364 1.71 -3.87 5.21
CA VAL A 364 1.25 -5.02 6.01
C VAL A 364 0.17 -5.79 5.24
N ILE A 365 -0.81 -5.08 4.69
CA ILE A 365 -1.90 -5.64 3.92
C ILE A 365 -1.39 -6.38 2.68
N LEU A 366 -0.52 -5.75 1.88
CA LEU A 366 0.09 -6.37 0.72
C LEU A 366 0.90 -7.62 1.07
N GLY A 367 1.70 -7.56 2.15
CA GLY A 367 2.48 -8.69 2.63
C GLY A 367 1.60 -9.90 2.92
N MET A 368 0.47 -9.69 3.59
CA MET A 368 -0.47 -10.77 3.87
C MET A 368 -1.11 -11.35 2.63
N ILE A 369 -1.59 -10.50 1.72
CA ILE A 369 -2.14 -10.92 0.43
C ILE A 369 -1.15 -11.85 -0.28
N VAL A 370 0.12 -11.46 -0.29
CA VAL A 370 1.19 -12.24 -0.90
C VAL A 370 1.39 -13.59 -0.21
N GLU A 371 1.45 -13.58 1.12
CA GLU A 371 1.59 -14.80 1.92
C GLU A 371 0.42 -15.77 1.69
N ILE A 372 -0.83 -15.27 1.70
CA ILE A 372 -2.03 -16.05 1.41
C ILE A 372 -1.95 -16.66 0.01
N ALA A 373 -1.58 -15.86 -1.00
CA ALA A 373 -1.46 -16.34 -2.37
C ALA A 373 -0.43 -17.46 -2.49
N ILE A 374 0.73 -17.30 -1.85
CA ILE A 374 1.77 -18.34 -1.82
C ILE A 374 1.25 -19.62 -1.15
N ILE A 375 0.58 -19.53 0.00
CA ILE A 375 0.04 -20.70 0.71
C ILE A 375 -0.97 -21.45 -0.16
N VAL A 376 -1.91 -20.74 -0.79
CA VAL A 376 -2.96 -21.38 -1.60
C VAL A 376 -2.38 -22.02 -2.86
N LEU A 377 -1.47 -21.33 -3.55
CA LEU A 377 -0.79 -21.88 -4.73
C LEU A 377 0.08 -23.09 -4.38
N LEU A 378 0.70 -23.09 -3.20
CA LEU A 378 1.43 -24.25 -2.68
C LEU A 378 0.49 -25.45 -2.47
N VAL A 379 -0.69 -25.23 -1.89
CA VAL A 379 -1.69 -26.30 -1.71
C VAL A 379 -2.15 -26.86 -3.06
N LEU A 380 -2.43 -25.99 -4.04
CA LEU A 380 -2.81 -26.41 -5.39
C LEU A 380 -1.73 -27.26 -6.06
N SER A 381 -0.46 -26.87 -5.92
CA SER A 381 0.64 -27.62 -6.50
C SER A 381 0.90 -28.94 -5.81
N ILE A 382 0.75 -29.03 -4.48
CA ILE A 382 0.80 -30.31 -3.77
C ILE A 382 -0.31 -31.25 -4.27
N LEU A 383 -1.54 -30.75 -4.43
CA LEU A 383 -2.66 -31.55 -4.93
C LEU A 383 -2.41 -32.04 -6.37
N LEU A 384 -1.85 -31.19 -7.22
CA LEU A 384 -1.52 -31.51 -8.60
C LEU A 384 -0.42 -32.58 -8.69
N VAL A 385 0.71 -32.37 -7.99
CA VAL A 385 1.83 -33.32 -7.99
C VAL A 385 1.40 -34.65 -7.36
N HIS A 386 0.57 -34.62 -6.32
CA HIS A 386 -0.03 -35.82 -5.74
C HIS A 386 -0.84 -36.62 -6.77
N SER A 387 -1.66 -35.95 -7.58
CA SER A 387 -2.45 -36.57 -8.64
C SER A 387 -1.55 -37.25 -9.67
N LEU A 388 -0.53 -36.54 -10.16
CA LEU A 388 0.46 -37.06 -11.12
C LEU A 388 1.24 -38.26 -10.60
N LEU A 389 1.71 -38.20 -9.35
CA LEU A 389 2.46 -39.29 -8.73
C LEU A 389 1.60 -40.54 -8.56
N THR A 390 0.33 -40.37 -8.18
CA THR A 390 -0.61 -41.49 -8.05
C THR A 390 -0.77 -42.23 -9.39
N ILE A 391 -0.93 -41.50 -10.48
CA ILE A 391 -1.05 -42.05 -11.84
C ILE A 391 0.22 -42.82 -12.23
N ASN A 392 1.40 -42.23 -12.00
CA ASN A 392 2.67 -42.88 -12.34
C ASN A 392 2.92 -44.15 -11.50
N ILE A 393 2.45 -44.16 -10.26
CA ILE A 393 2.52 -45.33 -9.37
C ILE A 393 1.54 -46.42 -9.83
N GLU A 394 0.35 -46.04 -10.26
CA GLU A 394 -0.69 -46.95 -10.73
C GLU A 394 -0.30 -47.64 -12.04
N SER A 395 0.26 -46.89 -13.01
CA SER A 395 0.80 -47.47 -14.25
C SER A 395 1.97 -48.43 -13.99
N GLN A 396 2.76 -48.20 -12.93
CA GLN A 396 3.87 -49.08 -12.55
C GLN A 396 3.48 -50.21 -11.59
N GLN A 397 2.19 -50.34 -11.25
CA GLN A 397 1.77 -51.25 -10.18
C GLN A 397 2.16 -52.70 -10.45
N HIS A 398 2.10 -53.16 -11.70
CA HIS A 398 2.53 -54.51 -12.08
C HIS A 398 4.03 -54.74 -11.82
N SER A 399 4.86 -53.77 -12.21
CA SER A 399 6.31 -53.83 -12.00
C SER A 399 6.69 -53.83 -10.50
N ILE A 400 5.98 -53.03 -9.69
CA ILE A 400 6.17 -52.97 -8.24
C ILE A 400 5.78 -54.29 -7.58
N ARG A 401 4.71 -54.94 -8.06
CA ARG A 401 4.31 -56.28 -7.60
C ARG A 401 5.39 -57.31 -7.90
N ILE A 402 5.92 -57.34 -9.13
CA ILE A 402 7.03 -58.24 -9.51
C ILE A 402 8.26 -58.01 -8.62
N GLN A 403 8.63 -56.75 -8.37
CA GLN A 403 9.77 -56.43 -7.50
C GLN A 403 9.56 -56.95 -6.07
N ARG A 404 8.34 -56.84 -5.52
CA ARG A 404 8.01 -57.41 -4.21
C ARG A 404 8.13 -58.94 -4.21
N THR A 405 7.79 -59.60 -5.31
CA THR A 405 7.95 -61.06 -5.48
C THR A 405 9.42 -61.47 -5.59
N ILE A 406 10.26 -60.66 -6.21
CA ILE A 406 11.72 -60.88 -6.35
C ILE A 406 12.49 -60.57 -5.04
N GLY A 407 11.81 -60.05 -4.01
CA GLY A 407 12.41 -59.80 -2.69
C GLY A 407 12.80 -58.34 -2.42
N ALA A 408 12.27 -57.38 -3.18
CA ALA A 408 12.50 -55.95 -2.88
C ALA A 408 11.91 -55.57 -1.52
N THR A 409 12.74 -55.00 -0.64
CA THR A 409 12.31 -54.55 0.69
C THR A 409 11.39 -53.32 0.58
N ARG A 410 10.52 -53.14 1.57
CA ARG A 410 9.66 -51.94 1.69
C ARG A 410 10.47 -50.64 1.59
N LEU A 411 11.65 -50.63 2.22
CA LEU A 411 12.56 -49.49 2.25
C LEU A 411 13.14 -49.15 0.86
N ASN A 412 13.44 -50.16 0.04
CA ASN A 412 13.94 -49.95 -1.32
C ASN A 412 12.85 -49.36 -2.23
N LEU A 413 11.60 -49.83 -2.08
CA LEU A 413 10.46 -49.31 -2.85
C LEU A 413 10.10 -47.88 -2.44
N THR A 414 10.13 -47.56 -1.14
CA THR A 414 9.92 -46.19 -0.68
C THR A 414 10.98 -45.25 -1.22
N PHE A 415 12.23 -45.70 -1.23
CA PHE A 415 13.35 -44.92 -1.75
C PHE A 415 13.27 -44.72 -3.26
N GLN A 416 12.90 -45.75 -4.02
CA GLN A 416 12.67 -45.65 -5.47
C GLN A 416 11.59 -44.61 -5.80
N LEU A 417 10.45 -44.66 -5.11
CA LEU A 417 9.35 -43.71 -5.32
C LEU A 417 9.77 -42.29 -4.94
N PHE A 418 10.48 -42.13 -3.82
CA PHE A 418 11.01 -40.84 -3.37
C PHE A 418 11.97 -40.21 -4.39
N VAL A 419 12.94 -41.00 -4.89
CA VAL A 419 13.87 -40.56 -5.94
C VAL A 419 13.11 -40.12 -7.19
N ASN A 420 12.11 -40.89 -7.63
CA ASN A 420 11.26 -40.53 -8.77
C ASN A 420 10.51 -39.20 -8.56
N SER A 421 10.03 -38.92 -7.34
CA SER A 421 9.38 -37.64 -7.03
C SER A 421 10.35 -36.45 -7.06
N LEU A 422 11.60 -36.65 -6.62
CA LEU A 422 12.63 -35.61 -6.66
C LEU A 422 13.11 -35.30 -8.08
N PHE A 423 12.98 -36.25 -9.02
CA PHE A 423 13.31 -36.00 -10.43
C PHE A 423 12.45 -34.89 -11.05
N TYR A 424 11.22 -34.66 -10.56
CA TYR A 424 10.42 -33.50 -10.99
C TYR A 424 11.02 -32.16 -10.55
N ALA A 425 11.73 -32.10 -9.41
CA ALA A 425 12.23 -30.85 -8.84
C ALA A 425 13.44 -30.28 -9.62
N ILE A 426 14.37 -31.13 -10.06
CA ILE A 426 15.65 -30.68 -10.63
C ILE A 426 15.48 -29.90 -11.94
N PRO A 427 14.78 -30.40 -12.98
CA PRO A 427 14.55 -29.63 -14.20
C PRO A 427 13.71 -28.38 -13.93
N SER A 428 12.79 -28.47 -12.97
CA SER A 428 11.88 -27.38 -12.58
C SER A 428 12.61 -26.18 -11.97
N LEU A 429 13.70 -26.42 -11.24
CA LEU A 429 14.57 -25.34 -10.74
C LEU A 429 15.24 -24.58 -11.89
N ILE A 430 15.72 -25.31 -12.91
CA ILE A 430 16.39 -24.70 -14.06
C ILE A 430 15.39 -23.90 -14.88
N THR A 431 14.27 -24.52 -15.27
CA THR A 431 13.24 -23.85 -16.07
C THR A 431 12.55 -22.73 -15.31
N GLY A 432 12.31 -22.92 -14.00
CA GLY A 432 11.72 -21.92 -13.13
C GLY A 432 12.63 -20.72 -12.91
N SER A 433 13.94 -20.93 -12.71
CA SER A 433 14.91 -19.84 -12.58
C SER A 433 14.98 -19.00 -13.85
N ILE A 434 15.12 -19.64 -15.03
CA ILE A 434 15.13 -18.95 -16.33
C ILE A 434 13.82 -18.19 -16.57
N LEU A 435 12.67 -18.80 -16.28
CA LEU A 435 11.39 -18.15 -16.51
C LEU A 435 11.18 -16.97 -15.54
N SER A 436 11.63 -17.10 -14.30
CA SER A 436 11.54 -16.02 -13.30
C SER A 436 12.36 -14.80 -13.73
N THR A 437 13.60 -14.98 -14.21
CA THR A 437 14.43 -13.87 -14.67
C THR A 437 13.86 -13.17 -15.90
N ILE A 438 13.28 -13.93 -16.84
CA ILE A 438 12.54 -13.37 -17.98
C ILE A 438 11.36 -12.53 -17.50
N ILE A 439 10.57 -13.03 -16.54
CA ILE A 439 9.42 -12.30 -15.97
C ILE A 439 9.90 -11.01 -15.30
N PHE A 440 10.97 -11.03 -14.51
CA PHE A 440 11.52 -9.83 -13.89
C PHE A 440 12.01 -8.80 -14.90
N PHE A 441 12.62 -9.26 -16.00
CA PHE A 441 13.02 -8.37 -17.09
C PHE A 441 11.81 -7.63 -17.70
N PHE A 442 10.72 -8.34 -17.96
CA PHE A 442 9.47 -7.73 -18.43
C PHE A 442 8.82 -6.82 -17.39
N VAL A 443 8.80 -7.22 -16.11
CA VAL A 443 8.28 -6.39 -15.02
C VAL A 443 9.07 -5.07 -14.96
N SER A 444 10.40 -5.14 -15.01
CA SER A 444 11.27 -3.95 -14.98
C SER A 444 11.02 -3.01 -16.16
N LEU A 445 10.78 -3.54 -17.37
CA LEU A 445 10.41 -2.76 -18.56
C LEU A 445 9.08 -2.00 -18.37
N ILE A 446 8.08 -2.65 -17.75
CA ILE A 446 6.76 -2.06 -17.52
C ILE A 446 6.81 -1.02 -16.39
N THR A 447 7.58 -1.26 -15.34
CA THR A 447 7.64 -0.37 -14.16
C THR A 447 8.52 0.86 -14.38
N LYS A 448 9.54 0.78 -15.26
CA LYS A 448 10.45 1.90 -15.54
C LYS A 448 9.74 3.20 -15.96
N PRO A 449 8.77 3.19 -16.91
CA PRO A 449 8.02 4.41 -17.25
C PRO A 449 7.05 4.87 -16.14
N ILE A 450 6.59 3.95 -15.26
CA ILE A 450 5.62 4.27 -14.21
C ILE A 450 6.26 5.06 -13.06
N PHE A 451 7.49 4.71 -12.68
CA PHE A 451 8.16 5.32 -11.51
C PHE A 451 9.23 6.35 -11.86
N SER A 452 9.53 6.57 -13.15
CA SER A 452 10.61 7.47 -13.60
C SER A 452 11.98 7.16 -12.97
N ILE A 453 12.15 5.95 -12.42
CA ILE A 453 13.33 5.50 -11.67
C ILE A 453 13.73 4.13 -12.19
N PRO A 454 15.03 3.90 -12.53
CA PRO A 454 15.52 2.59 -12.93
C PRO A 454 15.65 1.71 -11.69
N ILE A 455 14.54 1.12 -11.23
CA ILE A 455 14.60 0.06 -10.22
C ILE A 455 15.00 -1.22 -10.95
N THR A 456 16.23 -1.68 -10.71
CA THR A 456 16.69 -2.99 -11.19
C THR A 456 16.06 -4.06 -10.31
N PHE A 457 14.91 -4.58 -10.73
CA PHE A 457 14.25 -5.71 -10.08
C PHE A 457 15.04 -7.00 -10.36
N LEU A 458 16.10 -7.22 -9.61
CA LEU A 458 16.73 -8.53 -9.49
C LEU A 458 15.89 -9.40 -8.55
N PRO A 459 15.79 -10.72 -8.79
CA PRO A 459 15.16 -11.63 -7.85
C PRO A 459 15.86 -11.55 -6.49
N SER A 460 15.06 -11.38 -5.45
CA SER A 460 15.55 -11.28 -4.08
C SER A 460 16.21 -12.58 -3.63
N THR A 461 17.29 -12.47 -2.86
CA THR A 461 17.98 -13.64 -2.31
C THR A 461 17.05 -14.47 -1.44
N LYS A 462 16.25 -13.81 -0.58
CA LYS A 462 15.23 -14.47 0.25
C LYS A 462 14.19 -15.22 -0.61
N GLY A 463 13.69 -14.59 -1.68
CA GLY A 463 12.73 -15.22 -2.60
C GLY A 463 13.28 -16.48 -3.26
N ILE A 464 14.53 -16.44 -3.74
CA ILE A 464 15.19 -17.60 -4.35
C ILE A 464 15.33 -18.75 -3.35
N PHE A 465 15.81 -18.48 -2.13
CA PHE A 465 15.98 -19.54 -1.12
C PHE A 465 14.66 -20.21 -0.76
N VAL A 466 13.60 -19.42 -0.54
CA VAL A 466 12.27 -19.95 -0.23
C VAL A 466 11.71 -20.73 -1.43
N ALA A 467 11.89 -20.24 -2.66
CA ALA A 467 11.45 -20.94 -3.87
C ALA A 467 12.15 -22.29 -4.06
N ILE A 468 13.47 -22.37 -3.83
CA ILE A 468 14.23 -23.62 -3.88
C ILE A 468 13.68 -24.59 -2.82
N PHE A 469 13.50 -24.10 -1.58
CA PHE A 469 12.97 -24.92 -0.49
C PHE A 469 11.60 -25.50 -0.82
N LEU A 470 10.66 -24.67 -1.28
CA LEU A 470 9.31 -25.10 -1.65
C LEU A 470 9.29 -26.05 -2.84
N THR A 471 10.20 -25.88 -3.80
CA THR A 471 10.34 -26.76 -4.97
C THR A 471 10.68 -28.19 -4.58
N PHE A 472 11.49 -28.39 -3.53
CA PHE A 472 11.76 -29.72 -2.99
C PHE A 472 10.66 -30.19 -2.03
N LEU A 473 10.06 -29.29 -1.26
CA LEU A 473 9.01 -29.61 -0.29
C LEU A 473 7.76 -30.21 -0.99
N VAL A 474 7.35 -29.64 -2.12
CA VAL A 474 6.11 -30.03 -2.83
C VAL A 474 6.12 -31.52 -3.22
N PRO A 475 7.12 -32.08 -3.91
CA PRO A 475 7.17 -33.51 -4.22
C PRO A 475 7.25 -34.41 -2.97
N ILE A 476 7.98 -33.98 -1.94
CA ILE A 476 8.15 -34.73 -0.69
C ILE A 476 6.83 -34.88 0.05
N ILE A 477 6.02 -33.83 0.15
CA ILE A 477 4.71 -33.91 0.79
C ILE A 477 3.74 -34.71 -0.09
N SER A 478 3.79 -34.49 -1.41
CA SER A 478 2.87 -35.11 -2.36
C SER A 478 2.98 -36.65 -2.41
N ILE A 479 4.15 -37.21 -2.09
CA ILE A 479 4.37 -38.66 -2.11
C ILE A 479 3.89 -39.39 -0.86
N ILE A 480 3.65 -38.68 0.25
CA ILE A 480 3.28 -39.32 1.54
C ILE A 480 2.04 -40.22 1.37
N PHE A 481 0.98 -39.70 0.75
CA PHE A 481 -0.28 -40.42 0.60
C PHE A 481 -0.19 -41.61 -0.38
N PRO A 482 0.37 -41.47 -1.61
CA PRO A 482 0.58 -42.60 -2.51
C PRO A 482 1.47 -43.68 -1.91
N LEU A 483 2.55 -43.28 -1.21
CA LEU A 483 3.51 -44.20 -0.60
C LEU A 483 2.85 -45.08 0.47
N TYR A 484 2.03 -44.48 1.35
CA TYR A 484 1.24 -45.21 2.34
C TYR A 484 0.33 -46.26 1.69
N SER A 485 -0.36 -45.88 0.60
CA SER A 485 -1.30 -46.78 -0.10
C SER A 485 -0.63 -48.01 -0.72
N VAL A 486 0.58 -47.85 -1.27
CA VAL A 486 1.35 -48.94 -1.91
C VAL A 486 1.93 -49.89 -0.86
N LEU A 487 2.46 -49.35 0.23
CA LEU A 487 3.09 -50.12 1.30
C LEU A 487 2.10 -51.07 2.00
N HIS A 488 0.89 -50.60 2.26
CA HIS A 488 -0.12 -51.33 3.04
C HIS A 488 -1.02 -52.28 2.23
N ARG A 489 -1.00 -52.26 0.89
CA ARG A 489 -1.72 -53.25 0.09
C ARG A 489 -1.07 -54.64 0.21
N THR A 490 -1.88 -55.64 0.55
CA THR A 490 -1.49 -57.06 0.61
C THR A 490 -1.25 -57.63 -0.79
N LEU A 491 -0.27 -58.52 -0.92
CA LEU A 491 -0.01 -59.29 -2.14
C LEU A 491 -1.12 -60.34 -2.34
N THR A 492 -2.30 -59.95 -2.85
CA THR A 492 -3.33 -60.93 -3.20
C THR A 492 -3.14 -61.43 -4.62
N THR A 493 -2.88 -62.74 -4.73
CA THR A 493 -2.70 -63.52 -5.95
C THR A 493 -4.05 -64.07 -6.42
N ARG A 494 -4.61 -63.49 -7.49
CA ARG A 494 -5.49 -64.07 -8.54
C ARG A 494 -6.51 -63.03 -9.06
N PRO A 495 -6.69 -62.87 -10.37
CA PRO A 495 -7.90 -62.29 -10.91
C PRO A 495 -8.98 -63.37 -10.81
N SER A 496 -9.86 -63.31 -9.81
CA SER A 496 -11.02 -64.20 -9.76
C SER A 496 -12.09 -63.66 -10.70
N THR A 497 -12.46 -64.48 -11.68
CA THR A 497 -13.62 -64.31 -12.56
C THR A 497 -14.96 -64.46 -11.82
N VAL A 498 -14.94 -64.65 -10.49
CA VAL A 498 -16.13 -64.76 -9.63
C VAL A 498 -16.11 -63.63 -8.61
N LEU A 499 -17.17 -62.83 -8.62
CA LEU A 499 -17.42 -61.71 -7.71
C LEU A 499 -17.87 -62.28 -6.36
N GLU A 500 -16.93 -62.77 -5.55
CA GLU A 500 -17.23 -63.19 -4.18
C GLU A 500 -17.34 -61.93 -3.30
N ILE A 501 -18.57 -61.46 -3.07
CA ILE A 501 -18.85 -60.34 -2.16
C ILE A 501 -18.63 -60.85 -0.73
N THR A 502 -17.38 -60.84 -0.29
CA THR A 502 -17.04 -61.08 1.11
C THR A 502 -17.39 -59.84 1.92
N ILE A 503 -18.60 -59.83 2.49
CA ILE A 503 -19.01 -58.82 3.49
C ILE A 503 -18.19 -59.08 4.76
N LYS A 504 -16.96 -58.53 4.81
CA LYS A 504 -16.18 -58.48 6.04
C LYS A 504 -16.83 -57.45 6.96
N ARG A 505 -17.62 -57.93 7.93
CA ARG A 505 -18.06 -57.14 9.08
C ARG A 505 -16.80 -56.85 9.92
N SER A 506 -16.17 -55.70 9.68
CA SER A 506 -14.98 -55.27 10.41
C SER A 506 -15.37 -54.89 11.84
N ASN A 507 -15.38 -55.87 12.75
CA ASN A 507 -15.62 -55.67 14.19
C ASN A 507 -14.44 -55.01 14.93
N THR A 508 -13.57 -54.30 14.22
CA THR A 508 -12.46 -53.57 14.78
C THR A 508 -12.83 -52.09 14.80
N SER A 509 -13.05 -51.53 15.99
CA SER A 509 -13.19 -50.10 16.22
C SER A 509 -11.85 -49.39 15.93
N TYR A 510 -11.51 -49.23 14.65
CA TYR A 510 -10.32 -48.49 14.28
C TYR A 510 -10.57 -47.01 14.54
N PHE A 511 -9.94 -46.48 15.58
CA PHE A 511 -9.76 -45.05 15.77
C PHE A 511 -9.02 -44.53 14.53
N SER A 512 -9.66 -43.71 13.70
CA SER A 512 -9.01 -43.21 12.50
C SER A 512 -7.98 -42.15 12.93
N PRO A 513 -6.67 -42.32 12.65
CA PRO A 513 -5.66 -41.33 13.03
C PRO A 513 -5.95 -39.96 12.41
N LEU A 514 -6.61 -39.96 11.25
CA LEU A 514 -7.06 -38.76 10.54
C LEU A 514 -8.09 -37.96 11.34
N THR A 515 -9.12 -38.61 11.91
CA THR A 515 -10.11 -37.90 12.73
C THR A 515 -9.50 -37.33 14.01
N VAL A 516 -8.53 -38.04 14.62
CA VAL A 516 -7.79 -37.51 15.78
C VAL A 516 -6.97 -36.30 15.36
N PHE A 517 -6.27 -36.38 14.24
CA PHE A 517 -5.48 -35.27 13.72
C PHE A 517 -6.35 -34.04 13.43
N ILE A 518 -7.49 -34.21 12.75
CA ILE A 518 -8.43 -33.11 12.47
C ILE A 518 -8.99 -32.53 13.77
N GLY A 519 -9.35 -33.37 14.74
CA GLY A 519 -9.80 -32.92 16.06
C GLY A 519 -8.74 -32.14 16.82
N LEU A 520 -7.49 -32.62 16.82
CA LEU A 520 -6.36 -31.94 17.47
C LEU A 520 -6.00 -30.64 16.76
N PHE A 521 -6.03 -30.63 15.43
CA PHE A 521 -5.80 -29.44 14.62
C PHE A 521 -6.85 -28.36 14.88
N THR A 522 -8.14 -28.72 14.84
CA THR A 522 -9.25 -27.77 15.07
C THR A 522 -9.26 -27.22 16.50
N THR A 523 -8.95 -28.05 17.50
CA THR A 523 -8.81 -27.60 18.89
C THR A 523 -7.59 -26.70 19.09
N CYS A 524 -6.43 -27.05 18.55
CA CYS A 524 -5.22 -26.21 18.60
C CYS A 524 -5.43 -24.87 17.87
N PHE A 525 -6.05 -24.91 16.69
CA PHE A 525 -6.40 -23.72 15.92
C PHE A 525 -7.37 -22.82 16.71
N GLY A 526 -8.45 -23.38 17.26
CA GLY A 526 -9.42 -22.64 18.08
C GLY A 526 -8.81 -22.05 19.35
N PHE A 527 -7.89 -22.78 20.01
CA PHE A 527 -7.17 -22.28 21.18
C PHE A 527 -6.21 -21.13 20.81
N SER A 528 -5.50 -21.28 19.68
CA SER A 528 -4.60 -20.26 19.15
C SER A 528 -5.35 -18.97 18.80
N THR A 529 -6.50 -19.06 18.11
CA THR A 529 -7.31 -17.88 17.78
C THR A 529 -7.89 -17.24 19.04
N TYR A 530 -8.38 -18.03 20.01
CA TYR A 530 -8.95 -17.51 21.25
C TYR A 530 -7.94 -16.74 22.12
N ILE A 531 -6.66 -17.11 22.10
CA ILE A 531 -5.61 -16.45 22.91
C ILE A 531 -4.89 -15.35 22.12
N LEU A 532 -4.46 -15.65 20.90
CA LEU A 532 -3.61 -14.73 20.14
C LEU A 532 -4.40 -13.54 19.61
N LEU A 533 -5.66 -13.74 19.21
CA LEU A 533 -6.46 -12.64 18.65
C LEU A 533 -6.70 -11.53 19.68
N PRO A 534 -7.23 -11.79 20.90
CA PRO A 534 -7.39 -10.73 21.90
C PRO A 534 -6.06 -10.11 22.30
N ARG A 535 -5.00 -10.92 22.45
CA ARG A 535 -3.66 -10.41 22.78
C ARG A 535 -3.13 -9.46 21.70
N SER A 536 -3.36 -9.78 20.42
CA SER A 536 -2.96 -8.92 19.30
C SER A 536 -3.72 -7.59 19.29
N ILE A 537 -5.02 -7.61 19.61
CA ILE A 537 -5.87 -6.42 19.71
C ILE A 537 -5.43 -5.55 20.88
N LEU A 538 -5.22 -6.15 22.06
CA LEU A 538 -4.76 -5.46 23.27
C LEU A 538 -3.37 -4.83 23.09
N ALA A 539 -2.48 -5.51 22.37
CA ALA A 539 -1.15 -5.00 22.05
C ALA A 539 -1.15 -4.02 20.85
N LEU A 540 -2.31 -3.78 20.21
CA LEU A 540 -2.44 -3.04 18.95
C LEU A 540 -1.46 -3.51 17.86
N ASN A 541 -1.07 -4.79 17.90
CA ASN A 541 -0.16 -5.40 16.94
C ASN A 541 -0.96 -5.90 15.72
N LEU A 542 -1.29 -4.96 14.85
CA LEU A 542 -2.12 -5.19 13.68
C LEU A 542 -1.54 -6.23 12.72
N SER A 543 -0.22 -6.33 12.61
CA SER A 543 0.41 -7.36 11.77
C SER A 543 0.00 -8.76 12.23
N THR A 544 0.19 -9.07 13.53
CA THR A 544 -0.20 -10.38 14.08
C THR A 544 -1.70 -10.62 14.02
N MET A 545 -2.51 -9.57 14.26
CA MET A 545 -3.96 -9.64 14.21
C MET A 545 -4.43 -10.05 12.80
N PHE A 546 -3.94 -9.35 11.79
CA PHE A 546 -4.36 -9.62 10.42
C PHE A 546 -3.81 -10.96 9.89
N THR A 547 -2.62 -11.41 10.32
CA THR A 547 -2.13 -12.76 10.00
C THR A 547 -3.07 -13.85 10.54
N ILE A 548 -3.57 -13.71 11.77
CA ILE A 548 -4.53 -14.65 12.36
C ILE A 548 -5.84 -14.66 11.57
N PHE A 549 -6.36 -13.47 11.21
CA PHE A 549 -7.55 -13.36 10.36
C PHE A 549 -7.35 -14.05 9.01
N SER A 550 -6.19 -13.84 8.37
CA SER A 550 -5.84 -14.46 7.09
C SER A 550 -5.84 -15.99 7.16
N LEU A 551 -5.24 -16.56 8.21
CA LEU A 551 -5.24 -18.01 8.44
C LEU A 551 -6.67 -18.55 8.60
N LEU A 552 -7.52 -17.83 9.34
CA LEU A 552 -8.92 -18.19 9.54
C LEU A 552 -9.70 -18.19 8.23
N ILE A 553 -9.51 -17.17 7.40
CA ILE A 553 -10.18 -17.07 6.10
C ILE A 553 -9.73 -18.18 5.14
N ILE A 554 -8.44 -18.56 5.14
CA ILE A 554 -7.97 -19.71 4.34
C ILE A 554 -8.65 -21.00 4.81
N CYS A 555 -8.71 -21.24 6.13
CA CYS A 555 -9.40 -22.40 6.68
C CYS A 555 -10.89 -22.42 6.31
N LEU A 556 -11.55 -21.25 6.33
CA LEU A 556 -12.94 -21.10 5.89
C LEU A 556 -13.09 -21.40 4.39
N LEU A 557 -12.17 -20.93 3.55
CA LEU A 557 -12.16 -21.18 2.11
C LEU A 557 -12.04 -22.67 1.80
N VAL A 558 -11.01 -23.33 2.34
CA VAL A 558 -10.80 -24.77 2.15
C VAL A 558 -11.97 -25.57 2.71
N GLY A 559 -12.48 -25.22 3.90
CA GLY A 559 -13.62 -25.90 4.53
C GLY A 559 -14.92 -25.77 3.71
N SER A 560 -15.20 -24.57 3.21
CA SER A 560 -16.40 -24.30 2.39
C SER A 560 -16.35 -25.07 1.07
N ILE A 561 -15.17 -25.13 0.42
CA ILE A 561 -14.96 -25.91 -0.80
C ILE A 561 -15.20 -27.40 -0.53
N LEU A 562 -14.65 -27.93 0.56
CA LEU A 562 -14.83 -29.35 0.92
C LEU A 562 -16.29 -29.73 1.16
N LEU A 563 -17.07 -28.87 1.83
CA LEU A 563 -18.50 -29.08 2.06
C LEU A 563 -19.26 -29.18 0.74
N ILE A 564 -18.92 -28.27 -0.16
CA ILE A 564 -19.63 -28.04 -1.41
C ILE A 564 -19.39 -29.13 -2.46
N ILE A 565 -18.27 -29.84 -2.39
CA ILE A 565 -18.01 -30.98 -3.27
C ILE A 565 -19.11 -32.05 -3.20
N ASN A 566 -19.89 -32.10 -2.11
CA ASN A 566 -21.04 -33.00 -2.02
C ASN A 566 -22.22 -32.58 -2.90
N ILE A 567 -22.30 -31.30 -3.26
CA ILE A 567 -23.35 -30.71 -4.12
C ILE A 567 -22.97 -30.82 -5.60
N ILE A 568 -21.67 -30.82 -5.93
CA ILE A 568 -21.16 -30.89 -7.32
C ILE A 568 -21.84 -32.01 -8.14
N PRO A 569 -21.96 -33.27 -7.68
CA PRO A 569 -22.59 -34.33 -8.48
C PRO A 569 -24.07 -34.07 -8.82
N ILE A 570 -24.77 -33.28 -8.01
CA ILE A 570 -26.17 -32.90 -8.26
C ILE A 570 -26.20 -31.89 -9.41
N ILE A 571 -25.30 -30.89 -9.36
CA ILE A 571 -25.14 -29.89 -10.41
C ILE A 571 -24.69 -30.54 -11.73
N GLU A 572 -23.75 -31.50 -11.67
CA GLU A 572 -23.28 -32.24 -12.84
C GLU A 572 -24.43 -32.94 -13.57
N ARG A 573 -25.31 -33.63 -12.82
CA ARG A 573 -26.49 -34.30 -13.40
C ARG A 573 -27.47 -33.30 -14.01
N LEU A 574 -27.77 -32.20 -13.32
CA LEU A 574 -28.65 -31.15 -13.83
C LEU A 574 -28.11 -30.56 -15.14
N LEU A 575 -26.81 -30.29 -15.22
CA LEU A 575 -26.15 -29.79 -16.43
C LEU A 575 -26.22 -30.79 -17.58
N LEU A 576 -26.03 -32.09 -17.32
CA LEU A 576 -26.19 -33.12 -18.34
C LEU A 576 -27.61 -33.23 -18.87
N TYR A 577 -28.62 -33.18 -17.99
CA TYR A 577 -30.02 -33.16 -18.42
C TYR A 577 -30.32 -31.95 -19.31
N LEU A 578 -29.73 -30.80 -19.00
CA LEU A 578 -29.84 -29.60 -19.81
C LEU A 578 -29.10 -29.72 -21.16
N PHE A 579 -27.90 -30.31 -21.18
CA PHE A 579 -27.09 -30.43 -22.41
C PHE A 579 -27.59 -31.52 -23.36
N TYR A 580 -28.13 -32.62 -22.82
CA TYR A 580 -28.63 -33.78 -23.58
C TYR A 580 -30.16 -33.86 -23.59
N PHE A 581 -30.88 -32.74 -23.47
CA PHE A 581 -32.35 -32.73 -23.46
C PHE A 581 -32.97 -33.46 -24.66
N TRP A 582 -32.27 -33.46 -25.80
CA TRP A 582 -32.64 -34.09 -27.07
C TRP A 582 -32.11 -35.51 -27.32
N ASP A 583 -31.17 -36.02 -26.51
CA ASP A 583 -30.46 -37.29 -26.80
C ASP A 583 -30.25 -38.13 -25.54
N THR A 584 -31.20 -39.04 -25.32
CA THR A 584 -31.25 -39.94 -24.16
C THR A 584 -30.15 -41.00 -24.18
N ALA A 585 -29.70 -41.42 -25.37
CA ALA A 585 -28.64 -42.42 -25.50
C ALA A 585 -27.29 -41.83 -25.08
N GLY A 586 -26.96 -40.63 -25.58
CA GLY A 586 -25.77 -39.88 -25.19
C GLY A 586 -25.76 -39.52 -23.69
N LEU A 587 -26.91 -39.15 -23.13
CA LEU A 587 -27.08 -38.90 -21.69
C LEU A 587 -26.74 -40.14 -20.86
N SER A 588 -27.27 -41.31 -21.23
CA SER A 588 -27.05 -42.54 -20.47
C SER A 588 -25.58 -42.98 -20.47
N LEU A 589 -24.87 -42.77 -21.59
CA LEU A 589 -23.46 -43.09 -21.74
C LEU A 589 -22.58 -42.16 -20.90
N THR A 590 -22.83 -40.84 -20.97
CA THR A 590 -22.09 -39.83 -20.20
C THR A 590 -22.27 -39.97 -18.70
N ILE A 591 -23.50 -40.24 -18.22
CA ILE A 591 -23.76 -40.47 -16.78
C ILE A 591 -23.01 -41.71 -16.28
N LYS A 592 -23.00 -42.80 -17.04
CA LYS A 592 -22.25 -44.01 -16.68
C LYS A 592 -20.75 -43.72 -16.61
N ASN A 593 -20.21 -42.93 -17.55
CA ASN A 593 -18.80 -42.55 -17.53
C ASN A 593 -18.44 -41.73 -16.30
N LEU A 594 -19.23 -40.69 -15.99
CA LEU A 594 -19.05 -39.85 -14.80
C LEU A 594 -19.09 -40.67 -13.49
N LEU A 595 -19.97 -41.67 -13.40
CA LEU A 595 -20.07 -42.54 -12.24
C LEU A 595 -18.88 -43.48 -12.11
N SER A 596 -18.41 -44.06 -13.23
CA SER A 596 -17.23 -44.93 -13.26
C SER A 596 -15.98 -44.20 -12.72
N HIS A 597 -15.81 -42.93 -13.11
CA HIS A 597 -14.61 -42.15 -12.78
C HIS A 597 -14.83 -41.09 -11.67
N LYS A 598 -15.88 -41.26 -10.85
CA LYS A 598 -16.29 -40.30 -9.80
C LYS A 598 -15.15 -39.90 -8.85
N ALA A 599 -14.34 -40.85 -8.40
CA ALA A 599 -13.28 -40.57 -7.43
C ALA A 599 -12.23 -39.60 -7.99
N ARG A 600 -11.98 -39.65 -9.29
CA ARG A 600 -11.03 -38.82 -10.00
C ARG A 600 -11.63 -37.47 -10.37
N ASN A 601 -12.86 -37.48 -10.87
CA ASN A 601 -13.63 -36.27 -11.16
C ASN A 601 -13.86 -35.42 -9.88
N LYS A 602 -13.92 -36.06 -8.71
CA LYS A 602 -13.93 -35.36 -7.41
C LYS A 602 -12.62 -34.61 -7.11
N LYS A 603 -11.47 -35.16 -7.50
CA LYS A 603 -10.15 -34.51 -7.29
C LYS A 603 -9.95 -33.33 -8.23
N THR A 604 -10.36 -33.45 -9.49
CA THR A 604 -10.29 -32.36 -10.47
C THR A 604 -11.22 -31.22 -10.13
N SER A 605 -12.47 -31.52 -9.78
CA SER A 605 -13.43 -30.52 -9.35
C SER A 605 -12.99 -29.80 -8.08
N LEU A 606 -12.40 -30.50 -7.09
CA LEU A 606 -11.81 -29.88 -5.90
C LEU A 606 -10.73 -28.85 -6.27
N LEU A 607 -9.77 -29.26 -7.11
CA LEU A 607 -8.65 -28.40 -7.47
C LEU A 607 -9.12 -27.15 -8.21
N PHE A 608 -10.07 -27.30 -9.13
CA PHE A 608 -10.60 -26.19 -9.92
C PHE A 608 -11.51 -25.26 -9.12
N ALA A 609 -12.36 -25.81 -8.24
CA ALA A 609 -13.17 -25.01 -7.33
C ALA A 609 -12.29 -24.22 -6.35
N LEU A 610 -11.19 -24.82 -5.88
CA LEU A 610 -10.23 -24.17 -4.99
C LEU A 610 -9.48 -23.04 -5.67
N SER A 611 -8.94 -23.27 -6.86
CA SER A 611 -8.20 -22.23 -7.58
C SER A 611 -9.08 -21.04 -7.93
N LEU A 612 -10.29 -21.29 -8.41
CA LEU A 612 -11.20 -20.25 -8.85
C LEU A 612 -11.84 -19.51 -7.66
N GLY A 613 -12.24 -20.24 -6.62
CA GLY A 613 -12.68 -19.65 -5.36
C GLY A 613 -11.60 -18.78 -4.74
N PHE A 614 -10.34 -19.21 -4.79
CA PHE A 614 -9.20 -18.40 -4.38
C PHE A 614 -9.03 -17.15 -5.25
N ILE A 615 -9.03 -17.24 -6.58
CA ILE A 615 -8.87 -16.07 -7.46
C ILE A 615 -9.92 -14.99 -7.15
N LEU A 616 -11.18 -15.38 -6.96
CA LEU A 616 -12.26 -14.45 -6.68
C LEU A 616 -12.20 -13.87 -5.28
N PHE A 617 -11.93 -14.70 -4.28
CA PHE A 617 -11.67 -14.25 -2.92
C PHE A 617 -10.53 -13.23 -2.92
N PHE A 618 -9.44 -13.56 -3.60
CA PHE A 618 -8.25 -12.74 -3.73
C PHE A 618 -8.56 -11.40 -4.40
N TYR A 619 -9.32 -11.40 -5.51
CA TYR A 619 -9.80 -10.17 -6.14
C TYR A 619 -10.62 -9.31 -5.18
N SER A 620 -11.64 -9.89 -4.53
CA SER A 620 -12.55 -9.14 -3.68
C SER A 620 -11.88 -8.55 -2.43
N SER A 621 -10.95 -9.29 -1.83
CA SER A 621 -10.15 -8.81 -0.69
C SER A 621 -9.31 -7.61 -1.14
N PHE A 622 -8.67 -7.77 -2.29
CA PHE A 622 -7.86 -6.75 -2.92
C PHE A 622 -8.65 -5.47 -3.26
N THR A 623 -9.84 -5.57 -3.86
CA THR A 623 -10.64 -4.37 -4.17
C THR A 623 -11.18 -3.70 -2.91
N SER A 624 -11.57 -4.51 -1.92
CA SER A 624 -12.07 -4.02 -0.64
C SER A 624 -11.01 -3.19 0.06
N GLU A 625 -9.77 -3.67 0.10
CA GLU A 625 -8.67 -2.94 0.74
C GLU A 625 -8.32 -1.62 0.05
N ILE A 626 -8.22 -1.59 -1.28
CA ILE A 626 -8.02 -0.34 -2.02
C ILE A 626 -9.18 0.63 -1.76
N GLY A 627 -10.41 0.09 -1.77
CA GLY A 627 -11.60 0.84 -1.38
C GLY A 627 -11.45 1.44 0.01
N THR A 628 -10.96 0.69 0.99
CA THR A 628 -10.80 1.18 2.37
C THR A 628 -9.80 2.32 2.47
N LEU A 629 -8.68 2.25 1.76
CA LEU A 629 -7.66 3.30 1.75
C LEU A 629 -8.22 4.60 1.17
N SER A 630 -8.86 4.49 0.00
CA SER A 630 -9.51 5.64 -0.64
C SER A 630 -10.61 6.24 0.24
N GLN A 631 -11.51 5.41 0.78
CA GLN A 631 -12.61 5.89 1.63
C GLN A 631 -12.12 6.47 2.96
N THR A 632 -11.03 5.95 3.54
CA THR A 632 -10.46 6.51 4.78
C THR A 632 -9.89 7.90 4.54
N ILE A 633 -9.21 8.11 3.40
CA ILE A 633 -8.68 9.43 3.03
C ILE A 633 -9.83 10.41 2.79
N ILE A 634 -10.83 10.03 1.99
CA ILE A 634 -12.01 10.87 1.75
C ILE A 634 -12.71 11.20 3.08
N LYS A 635 -12.91 10.21 3.97
CA LYS A 635 -13.49 10.42 5.31
C LYS A 635 -12.68 11.43 6.13
N SER A 636 -11.36 11.27 6.19
CA SER A 636 -10.47 12.15 6.99
C SER A 636 -10.41 13.59 6.47
N LYS A 637 -10.61 13.80 5.16
CA LYS A 637 -10.63 15.13 4.55
C LYS A 637 -12.02 15.78 4.67
N GLY A 638 -13.08 15.00 4.61
CA GLY A 638 -14.46 15.42 4.85
C GLY A 638 -15.18 16.01 3.63
N THR A 639 -14.47 16.70 2.74
CA THR A 639 -15.00 17.26 1.47
C THR A 639 -14.09 16.93 0.28
N GLU A 640 -14.49 17.36 -0.92
CA GLU A 640 -13.73 17.22 -2.15
C GLU A 640 -12.57 18.22 -2.25
N MET A 641 -12.76 19.41 -1.68
CA MET A 641 -11.79 20.50 -1.72
C MET A 641 -11.90 21.36 -0.46
N TYR A 642 -10.77 21.92 -0.03
CA TYR A 642 -10.75 22.96 0.99
C TYR A 642 -9.62 23.96 0.78
N ILE A 643 -9.85 25.19 1.25
CA ILE A 643 -8.92 26.32 1.18
C ILE A 643 -8.32 26.55 2.57
N VAL A 644 -7.04 26.88 2.63
CA VAL A 644 -6.28 27.15 3.85
C VAL A 644 -5.61 28.52 3.72
N GLY A 645 -5.68 29.33 4.78
CA GLY A 645 -4.91 30.57 4.88
C GLY A 645 -3.47 30.31 5.32
N LEU A 646 -2.49 30.92 4.64
CA LEU A 646 -1.08 30.82 5.02
C LEU A 646 -0.83 31.72 6.24
N LYS A 647 -0.87 31.15 7.47
CA LYS A 647 -0.74 31.92 8.74
C LYS A 647 0.44 32.91 8.75
N SER A 648 1.57 32.59 8.11
CA SER A 648 2.74 33.49 7.99
C SER A 648 2.53 34.75 7.14
N LYS A 649 1.42 34.85 6.41
CA LYS A 649 1.07 36.00 5.57
C LYS A 649 0.06 36.96 6.22
N PHE A 650 -0.32 36.70 7.47
CA PHE A 650 -1.26 37.51 8.24
C PHE A 650 -0.62 37.94 9.55
N ASN A 651 -0.73 39.24 9.86
CA ASN A 651 -0.13 39.79 11.08
C ASN A 651 -1.02 39.54 12.31
N THR A 652 -2.33 39.43 12.10
CA THR A 652 -3.31 39.22 13.16
C THR A 652 -4.34 38.16 12.78
N THR A 653 -4.91 37.48 13.79
CA THR A 653 -6.00 36.52 13.60
C THR A 653 -7.24 37.17 12.99
N GLN A 654 -7.50 38.44 13.31
CA GLN A 654 -8.63 39.18 12.76
C GLN A 654 -8.48 39.41 11.26
N GLU A 655 -7.29 39.82 10.80
CA GLU A 655 -7.01 39.97 9.36
C GLU A 655 -7.19 38.64 8.61
N LEU A 656 -6.73 37.53 9.19
CA LEU A 656 -6.95 36.19 8.64
C LEU A 656 -8.45 35.87 8.55
N ASN A 657 -9.22 36.12 9.60
CA ASN A 657 -10.64 35.80 9.65
C ASN A 657 -11.45 36.61 8.64
N GLU A 658 -11.18 37.91 8.51
CA GLU A 658 -11.82 38.78 7.52
C GLU A 658 -11.49 38.31 6.09
N ALA A 659 -10.23 37.97 5.83
CA ALA A 659 -9.81 37.48 4.53
C ALA A 659 -10.44 36.11 4.20
N MET A 660 -10.53 35.18 5.17
CA MET A 660 -11.20 33.88 5.00
C MET A 660 -12.69 34.04 4.70
N ARG A 661 -13.39 34.96 5.38
CA ARG A 661 -14.81 35.26 5.08
C ARG A 661 -15.00 35.87 3.70
N SER A 662 -14.11 36.77 3.27
CA SER A 662 -14.15 37.33 1.92
C SER A 662 -13.98 36.25 0.84
N VAL A 663 -13.10 35.26 1.07
CA VAL A 663 -12.95 34.11 0.16
C VAL A 663 -14.18 33.21 0.19
N MET A 664 -14.78 33.00 1.36
CA MET A 664 -16.02 32.23 1.52
C MET A 664 -17.17 32.83 0.70
N GLU A 665 -17.42 34.14 0.81
CA GLU A 665 -18.45 34.84 0.04
C GLU A 665 -18.23 34.73 -1.47
N LYS A 666 -16.97 34.86 -1.91
CA LYS A 666 -16.61 34.65 -3.32
C LYS A 666 -16.87 33.21 -3.76
N ALA A 667 -16.59 32.23 -2.91
CA ALA A 667 -16.79 30.82 -3.22
C ALA A 667 -18.28 30.47 -3.34
N GLU A 668 -19.15 31.03 -2.50
CA GLU A 668 -20.60 30.84 -2.58
C GLU A 668 -21.21 31.43 -3.87
N GLY A 669 -20.58 32.46 -4.44
CA GLY A 669 -21.00 33.06 -5.71
C GLY A 669 -20.58 32.28 -6.96
N LEU A 670 -19.83 31.19 -6.84
CA LEU A 670 -19.38 30.39 -7.98
C LEU A 670 -20.42 29.34 -8.37
N GLU A 671 -20.72 29.27 -9.68
CA GLU A 671 -21.61 28.24 -10.23
C GLU A 671 -21.11 26.82 -9.94
N GLU A 672 -19.80 26.61 -9.79
CA GLU A 672 -19.23 25.27 -9.57
C GLU A 672 -19.35 24.75 -8.13
N VAL A 673 -19.79 25.59 -7.17
CA VAL A 673 -19.82 25.30 -5.73
C VAL A 673 -21.27 25.15 -5.25
N LEU A 674 -21.60 24.00 -4.65
CA LEU A 674 -22.93 23.72 -4.08
C LEU A 674 -23.11 24.23 -2.66
N GLY A 675 -22.02 24.36 -1.90
CA GLY A 675 -22.08 24.80 -0.51
C GLY A 675 -20.72 24.99 0.12
N VAL A 676 -20.68 25.85 1.15
CA VAL A 676 -19.47 26.25 1.85
C VAL A 676 -19.67 26.17 3.37
N THR A 677 -18.65 25.71 4.09
CA THR A 677 -18.60 25.75 5.56
C THR A 677 -17.20 26.11 6.01
N LEU A 678 -17.10 26.67 7.21
CA LEU A 678 -15.82 26.96 7.86
C LEU A 678 -15.45 25.89 8.89
N ASP A 679 -14.16 25.84 9.21
CA ASP A 679 -13.56 25.00 10.25
C ASP A 679 -12.74 25.87 11.20
N PHE A 680 -12.76 25.55 12.49
CA PHE A 680 -12.12 26.35 13.54
C PHE A 680 -11.10 25.51 14.31
N ASP A 681 -10.10 26.15 14.89
CA ASP A 681 -9.14 25.46 15.76
C ASP A 681 -9.86 24.94 17.03
N GLY A 682 -9.43 23.76 17.50
CA GLY A 682 -9.92 23.19 18.76
C GLY A 682 -9.52 24.06 19.96
N ILE A 683 -10.29 24.00 21.03
CA ILE A 683 -10.09 24.88 22.22
C ILE A 683 -8.68 24.71 22.80
N ASP A 684 -8.13 23.50 22.76
CA ASP A 684 -6.78 23.15 23.22
C ASP A 684 -5.67 23.98 22.52
N GLN A 685 -5.92 24.48 21.30
CA GLN A 685 -4.95 25.29 20.56
C GLN A 685 -5.06 26.79 20.86
N VAL A 686 -6.24 27.23 21.32
CA VAL A 686 -6.49 28.64 21.65
C VAL A 686 -6.20 28.94 23.11
N HIS A 687 -6.23 27.92 23.98
CA HIS A 687 -6.07 28.10 25.43
C HIS A 687 -4.92 27.22 25.99
N PRO A 688 -4.01 27.77 26.81
CA PRO A 688 -2.80 27.07 27.31
C PRO A 688 -3.06 26.03 28.42
N LYS A 689 -4.31 25.59 28.66
CA LYS A 689 -4.65 24.64 29.74
C LYS A 689 -5.24 23.38 29.12
N TYR A 690 -4.88 22.22 29.65
CA TYR A 690 -5.41 20.95 29.19
C TYR A 690 -6.85 20.77 29.67
N PHE A 691 -7.74 20.43 28.75
CA PHE A 691 -9.15 20.22 29.07
C PHE A 691 -9.47 18.73 29.17
N GLY A 692 -10.43 18.42 30.04
CA GLY A 692 -10.95 17.08 30.23
C GLY A 692 -12.46 17.12 30.49
N MET A 693 -13.15 16.08 30.03
CA MET A 693 -14.56 15.87 30.34
C MET A 693 -14.70 14.86 31.46
N SER A 694 -15.55 15.11 32.43
CA SER A 694 -15.87 14.17 33.51
C SER A 694 -17.37 14.14 33.79
N THR A 695 -17.86 13.11 34.45
CA THR A 695 -19.24 13.12 34.97
C THR A 695 -19.31 13.93 36.27
N LEU A 696 -20.52 14.34 36.68
CA LEU A 696 -20.80 15.07 37.93
C LEU A 696 -20.42 14.32 39.25
N GLY A 697 -19.59 13.28 39.19
CA GLY A 697 -18.97 12.58 40.32
C GLY A 697 -17.52 12.14 40.05
N GLN A 698 -16.85 12.70 39.03
CA GLN A 698 -15.45 12.43 38.66
C GLN A 698 -15.09 10.96 38.39
N GLY A 699 -16.05 10.13 37.99
CA GLY A 699 -15.80 8.69 37.79
C GLY A 699 -14.89 8.36 36.60
N VAL A 700 -14.84 9.23 35.58
CA VAL A 700 -14.02 9.08 34.36
C VAL A 700 -13.61 10.47 33.88
N ILE A 701 -12.31 10.69 33.59
CA ILE A 701 -11.82 11.91 32.92
C ILE A 701 -11.38 11.52 31.50
N LEU A 702 -12.09 12.05 30.50
CA LEU A 702 -11.86 11.77 29.09
C LEU A 702 -11.06 12.90 28.44
N ARG A 703 -10.16 12.52 27.52
CA ARG A 703 -9.20 13.41 26.86
C ARG A 703 -9.75 13.88 25.51
N GLU A 704 -10.70 14.80 25.54
CA GLU A 704 -11.44 15.16 24.32
C GLU A 704 -11.12 16.56 23.80
N ASN A 705 -11.24 16.71 22.48
CA ASN A 705 -11.02 17.96 21.77
C ASN A 705 -12.37 18.60 21.46
N TYR A 706 -12.60 19.81 21.97
CA TYR A 706 -13.83 20.56 21.71
C TYR A 706 -13.69 21.34 20.42
N VAL A 707 -14.55 21.06 19.45
CA VAL A 707 -14.52 21.69 18.13
C VAL A 707 -15.84 22.39 17.85
N ALA A 708 -15.76 23.66 17.45
CA ALA A 708 -16.91 24.41 17.00
C ALA A 708 -17.31 23.98 15.58
N ILE A 709 -18.61 23.80 15.36
CA ILE A 709 -19.17 23.51 14.03
C ILE A 709 -20.22 24.56 13.64
N LEU A 710 -20.37 24.81 12.33
CA LEU A 710 -21.43 25.64 11.79
C LEU A 710 -22.72 24.82 11.56
N PRO A 711 -23.88 25.50 11.41
CA PRO A 711 -25.13 24.83 11.04
C PRO A 711 -25.04 24.05 9.72
N THR A 712 -24.25 24.53 8.76
CA THR A 712 -24.11 23.97 7.41
C THR A 712 -23.04 22.87 7.29
N THR A 713 -22.27 22.60 8.36
CA THR A 713 -21.08 21.73 8.29
C THR A 713 -21.36 20.36 7.69
N PHE A 714 -22.41 19.66 8.16
CA PHE A 714 -22.77 18.33 7.68
C PHE A 714 -23.60 18.31 6.37
N GLU A 715 -24.04 19.48 5.90
CA GLU A 715 -24.70 19.62 4.58
C GLU A 715 -23.67 19.72 3.45
N VAL A 716 -22.54 20.38 3.76
CA VAL A 716 -21.40 20.58 2.87
C VAL A 716 -20.47 19.36 2.88
N MET A 717 -20.21 18.79 4.06
CA MET A 717 -19.38 17.60 4.18
C MET A 717 -20.00 16.36 3.53
N ASN A 718 -19.17 15.38 3.21
CA ASN A 718 -19.60 14.16 2.55
C ASN A 718 -20.49 13.30 3.46
N GLN A 719 -21.79 13.33 3.16
CA GLN A 719 -22.85 12.67 3.92
C GLN A 719 -22.71 11.14 3.96
N LYS A 720 -21.95 10.52 3.04
CA LYS A 720 -21.72 9.06 3.02
C LYS A 720 -21.11 8.55 4.34
N PHE A 721 -20.33 9.39 5.03
CA PHE A 721 -19.65 9.04 6.28
C PHE A 721 -20.41 9.48 7.54
N LEU A 722 -21.55 10.15 7.38
CA LEU A 722 -22.36 10.62 8.49
C LEU A 722 -23.39 9.54 8.85
N LYS A 723 -23.33 9.04 10.08
CA LYS A 723 -24.28 8.05 10.62
C LYS A 723 -24.69 8.45 12.02
N VAL A 724 -25.93 8.89 12.18
CA VAL A 724 -26.48 9.34 13.46
C VAL A 724 -27.32 8.20 14.07
N LYS A 725 -27.08 7.85 15.33
CA LYS A 725 -27.86 6.83 16.05
C LYS A 725 -29.03 7.45 16.79
N HIS A 726 -28.77 8.54 17.48
CA HIS A 726 -29.75 9.26 18.25
C HIS A 726 -29.59 10.75 18.03
N ARG A 727 -30.71 11.47 17.94
CA ARG A 727 -30.75 12.92 17.89
C ARG A 727 -31.95 13.40 18.67
N MET A 728 -31.82 14.54 19.31
CA MET A 728 -32.94 15.22 19.91
C MET A 728 -33.95 15.69 18.85
N ASN A 729 -35.25 15.49 19.13
CA ASN A 729 -36.32 16.03 18.28
C ASN A 729 -36.50 17.52 18.58
N VAL A 730 -36.42 18.36 17.54
CA VAL A 730 -36.65 19.80 17.65
C VAL A 730 -37.54 20.25 16.51
N GLU A 731 -38.77 20.67 16.84
CA GLU A 731 -39.80 21.06 15.87
C GLU A 731 -39.40 22.26 14.99
N SER A 732 -38.46 23.10 15.45
CA SER A 732 -38.01 24.29 14.72
C SER A 732 -37.12 24.00 13.52
N VAL A 733 -36.55 22.79 13.41
CA VAL A 733 -35.70 22.38 12.29
C VAL A 733 -36.57 21.53 11.36
N GLY A 734 -37.26 22.18 10.41
CA GLY A 734 -38.26 21.54 9.54
C GLY A 734 -37.74 20.39 8.67
N ASP A 735 -36.42 20.27 8.48
CA ASP A 735 -35.77 19.10 7.86
C ASP A 735 -35.14 18.20 8.93
N MET A 736 -35.65 16.99 9.05
CA MET A 736 -35.15 15.95 9.95
C MET A 736 -34.18 14.99 9.25
N SER A 737 -33.39 15.46 8.29
CA SER A 737 -32.27 14.70 7.72
C SER A 737 -31.09 14.60 8.70
N ASP A 738 -30.25 13.56 8.60
CA ASP A 738 -29.05 13.45 9.45
C ASP A 738 -28.04 14.58 9.20
N SER A 739 -28.06 15.20 8.01
CA SER A 739 -27.24 16.36 7.69
C SER A 739 -27.63 17.63 8.48
N SER A 740 -28.86 17.71 9.00
CA SER A 740 -29.33 18.90 9.72
C SER A 740 -28.88 18.94 11.19
N ILE A 741 -28.16 17.93 11.69
CA ILE A 741 -27.71 17.87 13.10
C ILE A 741 -26.90 19.10 13.52
N GLY A 742 -26.16 19.72 12.60
CA GLY A 742 -25.46 20.99 12.86
C GLY A 742 -26.44 22.11 13.23
N LYS A 743 -27.57 22.23 12.49
CA LYS A 743 -28.64 23.21 12.76
C LYS A 743 -29.31 22.99 14.11
N ILE A 744 -29.49 21.73 14.52
CA ILE A 744 -30.13 21.40 15.80
C ILE A 744 -29.33 21.98 16.99
N MET A 745 -28.00 22.02 16.90
CA MET A 745 -27.12 22.57 17.95
C MET A 745 -27.26 24.09 18.15
N TYR A 746 -27.87 24.80 17.20
CA TYR A 746 -28.12 26.24 17.26
C TYR A 746 -29.55 26.58 17.71
N THR A 747 -30.36 25.57 18.04
CA THR A 747 -31.69 25.77 18.61
C THR A 747 -31.61 26.04 20.11
N SER A 748 -32.65 26.62 20.71
CA SER A 748 -32.73 26.84 22.16
C SER A 748 -32.53 25.55 22.96
N ASN A 749 -33.04 24.42 22.45
CA ASN A 749 -32.87 23.10 23.04
C ASN A 749 -31.49 22.47 22.79
N GLY A 750 -30.71 23.00 21.84
CA GLY A 750 -29.36 22.54 21.49
C GLY A 750 -28.23 23.25 22.23
N LEU A 751 -28.50 24.39 22.86
CA LEU A 751 -27.55 25.04 23.77
C LEU A 751 -27.25 24.12 24.97
N TYR A 752 -26.05 24.19 25.53
CA TYR A 752 -25.58 23.29 26.60
C TYR A 752 -25.52 21.81 26.21
N LYS A 753 -25.63 21.49 24.91
CA LYS A 753 -25.51 20.12 24.40
C LYS A 753 -24.28 19.95 23.54
N VAL A 754 -23.86 18.69 23.43
CA VAL A 754 -22.71 18.26 22.64
C VAL A 754 -23.13 17.13 21.70
N ILE A 755 -22.56 17.12 20.49
CA ILE A 755 -22.56 15.94 19.61
C ILE A 755 -21.39 15.06 20.03
N MET A 756 -21.70 13.83 20.40
CA MET A 756 -20.74 12.89 20.96
C MET A 756 -20.75 11.56 20.22
N GLY A 757 -19.60 10.92 20.15
CA GLY A 757 -19.52 9.55 19.63
C GLY A 757 -20.07 8.53 20.62
N THR A 758 -20.65 7.45 20.10
CA THR A 758 -21.30 6.42 20.92
C THR A 758 -20.39 5.83 22.00
N ASN A 759 -19.12 5.57 21.67
CA ASN A 759 -18.16 5.00 22.61
C ASN A 759 -17.91 5.93 23.82
N ILE A 760 -17.73 7.23 23.57
CA ILE A 760 -17.52 8.23 24.63
C ILE A 760 -18.78 8.39 25.49
N LYS A 761 -19.97 8.36 24.88
CA LYS A 761 -21.24 8.39 25.62
C LYS A 761 -21.35 7.20 26.57
N GLU A 762 -21.04 6.00 26.10
CA GLU A 762 -21.08 4.77 26.91
C GLU A 762 -20.03 4.80 28.03
N LEU A 763 -18.78 5.17 27.73
CA LEU A 763 -17.69 5.30 28.71
C LEU A 763 -17.99 6.34 29.80
N SER A 764 -18.58 7.47 29.41
CA SER A 764 -18.99 8.53 30.33
C SER A 764 -20.32 8.24 31.01
N TYR A 765 -21.03 7.15 30.65
CA TYR A 765 -22.41 6.89 31.08
C TYR A 765 -23.30 8.14 30.97
N ALA A 766 -23.13 8.89 29.90
CA ALA A 766 -23.88 10.11 29.63
C ALA A 766 -25.31 9.74 29.23
N ASP A 767 -26.24 9.99 30.15
CA ASP A 767 -27.69 9.84 29.95
C ASP A 767 -28.37 11.20 30.14
N ASP A 768 -29.66 11.32 29.76
CA ASP A 768 -30.42 12.59 29.85
C ASP A 768 -30.43 13.19 31.26
N LYS A 769 -30.13 12.38 32.27
CA LYS A 769 -30.13 12.74 33.69
C LYS A 769 -28.73 13.03 34.24
N ARG A 770 -27.65 12.71 33.52
CA ARG A 770 -26.27 12.82 34.02
C ARG A 770 -25.53 13.92 33.27
N LEU A 771 -25.21 14.99 34.01
CA LEU A 771 -24.48 16.13 33.50
C LEU A 771 -22.99 15.78 33.31
N LEU A 772 -22.47 16.22 32.18
CA LEU A 772 -21.06 16.17 31.84
C LEU A 772 -20.41 17.47 32.33
N VAL A 773 -19.42 17.34 33.17
CA VAL A 773 -18.59 18.42 33.70
C VAL A 773 -17.37 18.54 32.81
N CYS A 774 -17.28 19.65 32.09
CA CYS A 774 -16.06 20.00 31.41
C CYS A 774 -15.18 20.85 32.33
N ALA A 775 -13.92 20.49 32.46
CA ALA A 775 -13.02 21.08 33.41
C ALA A 775 -11.59 21.25 32.88
N SER A 776 -10.90 22.28 33.36
CA SER A 776 -9.44 22.35 33.27
C SER A 776 -8.83 21.23 34.09
N THR A 777 -7.75 20.69 33.56
CA THR A 777 -6.99 19.61 34.18
C THR A 777 -5.50 19.95 34.18
N ASN A 778 -4.73 19.23 35.00
CA ASN A 778 -3.27 19.23 34.90
C ASN A 778 -2.81 18.61 33.55
N PRO A 779 -1.53 18.76 33.14
CA PRO A 779 -1.03 18.20 31.88
C PRO A 779 -1.26 16.70 31.71
N GLU A 780 -1.23 15.95 32.81
CA GLU A 780 -1.51 14.51 32.81
C GLU A 780 -3.00 14.17 32.69
N ARG A 781 -3.87 15.17 32.78
CA ARG A 781 -5.34 15.08 32.75
C ARG A 781 -5.92 14.16 33.83
N THR A 782 -5.28 14.13 35.00
CA THR A 782 -5.63 13.28 36.15
C THR A 782 -6.36 14.03 37.25
N ASN A 783 -6.09 15.33 37.41
CA ASN A 783 -6.70 16.18 38.42
C ASN A 783 -7.46 17.33 37.77
N VAL A 784 -8.71 17.52 38.20
CA VAL A 784 -9.52 18.67 37.82
C VAL A 784 -9.02 19.91 38.59
N LEU A 785 -8.53 20.91 37.86
CA LEU A 785 -8.04 22.18 38.40
C LEU A 785 -9.16 23.22 38.53
N GLY A 786 -10.23 23.10 37.73
CA GLY A 786 -11.36 24.01 37.77
C GLY A 786 -12.44 23.64 36.75
N VAL A 787 -13.70 23.69 37.17
CA VAL A 787 -14.86 23.41 36.31
C VAL A 787 -15.15 24.63 35.44
N MET A 788 -15.35 24.39 34.15
CA MET A 788 -15.62 25.44 33.17
C MET A 788 -17.07 25.47 32.71
N GLY A 789 -17.69 24.31 32.58
CA GLY A 789 -19.06 24.23 32.08
C GLY A 789 -19.71 22.88 32.30
N LEU A 790 -21.05 22.89 32.23
CA LEU A 790 -21.88 21.71 32.31
C LEU A 790 -22.55 21.48 30.96
N PHE A 791 -22.49 20.25 30.48
CA PHE A 791 -23.05 19.81 29.23
C PHE A 791 -23.99 18.62 29.43
N THR A 792 -24.92 18.48 28.50
CA THR A 792 -25.66 17.23 28.26
C THR A 792 -25.34 16.73 26.86
N TYR A 793 -25.62 15.47 26.54
CA TYR A 793 -25.50 15.01 25.16
C TYR A 793 -26.79 15.37 24.40
N GLY A 794 -26.67 15.79 23.15
CA GLY A 794 -27.84 16.11 22.30
C GLY A 794 -27.96 15.23 21.06
N VAL A 795 -26.83 14.78 20.53
CA VAL A 795 -26.75 13.94 19.34
C VAL A 795 -25.68 12.87 19.58
N GLU A 796 -26.02 11.63 19.25
CA GLU A 796 -25.12 10.48 19.27
C GLU A 796 -24.79 10.09 17.83
N ALA A 797 -23.54 10.25 17.44
CA ALA A 797 -23.07 9.91 16.10
C ALA A 797 -22.14 8.70 16.14
N SER A 798 -22.41 7.73 15.27
CA SER A 798 -21.58 6.53 15.12
C SER A 798 -20.40 6.72 14.18
N SER A 799 -20.53 7.68 13.25
CA SER A 799 -19.48 8.07 12.32
C SER A 799 -19.79 9.48 11.80
N THR A 800 -18.74 10.29 11.63
CA THR A 800 -18.81 11.62 11.01
C THR A 800 -17.74 11.76 9.92
N PRO A 801 -17.97 12.58 8.88
CA PRO A 801 -16.91 13.07 8.00
C PRO A 801 -15.97 14.00 8.79
N LYS A 802 -14.67 13.96 8.51
CA LYS A 802 -13.59 14.75 9.12
C LYS A 802 -13.35 14.53 10.61
N TYR A 803 -14.38 14.69 11.44
CA TYR A 803 -14.29 14.60 12.90
C TYR A 803 -14.21 13.15 13.39
N THR A 804 -13.55 12.94 14.51
CA THR A 804 -13.17 11.63 15.06
C THR A 804 -14.26 10.97 15.91
N LEU A 805 -15.54 11.15 15.57
CA LEU A 805 -16.63 10.46 16.26
C LEU A 805 -16.78 9.03 15.72
N SER A 806 -16.83 8.06 16.64
CA SER A 806 -16.78 6.64 16.27
C SER A 806 -17.45 5.74 17.30
N ASP A 807 -18.05 4.65 16.82
CA ASP A 807 -18.48 3.52 17.65
C ASP A 807 -17.31 2.64 18.15
N SER A 808 -16.08 2.85 17.65
CA SER A 808 -14.98 1.92 17.86
C SER A 808 -14.32 2.16 19.22
N PRO A 809 -14.18 1.11 20.07
CA PRO A 809 -13.44 1.22 21.32
C PRO A 809 -11.93 1.38 21.11
N LEU A 810 -11.44 1.27 19.86
CA LEU A 810 -10.02 1.45 19.52
C LEU A 810 -9.59 2.92 19.53
N LEU A 811 -10.55 3.86 19.43
CA LEU A 811 -10.27 5.29 19.51
C LEU A 811 -10.28 5.71 20.98
N THR A 812 -9.09 6.07 21.49
CA THR A 812 -8.87 6.52 22.87
C THR A 812 -9.25 7.99 23.10
N TRP A 813 -9.47 8.75 22.02
CA TRP A 813 -9.91 10.14 22.01
C TRP A 813 -10.85 10.34 20.81
N GLN A 814 -11.82 11.25 20.95
CA GLN A 814 -12.80 11.63 19.93
C GLN A 814 -13.10 13.14 20.03
N ASP A 815 -13.46 13.75 18.91
CA ASP A 815 -13.90 15.15 18.91
C ASP A 815 -15.30 15.28 19.54
N LEU A 816 -15.47 16.33 20.33
CA LEU A 816 -16.76 16.76 20.87
C LEU A 816 -17.20 18.00 20.11
N LEU A 817 -18.31 17.88 19.38
CA LEU A 817 -18.77 18.98 18.53
C LEU A 817 -19.80 19.82 19.26
N ILE A 818 -19.55 21.12 19.28
CA ILE A 818 -20.38 22.13 19.92
C ILE A 818 -20.69 23.26 18.95
N SER A 819 -21.76 24.01 19.22
CA SER A 819 -22.07 25.21 18.43
C SER A 819 -21.11 26.36 18.76
N LEU A 820 -20.93 27.30 17.84
CA LEU A 820 -20.08 28.48 18.06
C LEU A 820 -20.42 29.30 19.32
N PRO A 821 -21.70 29.58 19.65
CA PRO A 821 -22.03 30.30 20.88
C PRO A 821 -21.58 29.55 22.13
N GLU A 822 -21.66 28.23 22.08
CA GLU A 822 -21.24 27.34 23.16
C GLU A 822 -19.72 27.33 23.31
N TYR A 823 -19.00 27.33 22.19
CA TYR A 823 -17.55 27.46 22.17
C TYR A 823 -17.07 28.76 22.81
N VAL A 824 -17.67 29.91 22.46
CA VAL A 824 -17.35 31.22 23.08
C VAL A 824 -17.64 31.18 24.58
N ARG A 825 -18.81 30.70 24.98
CA ARG A 825 -19.18 30.58 26.40
C ARG A 825 -18.15 29.76 27.18
N TYR A 826 -17.70 28.66 26.58
CA TYR A 826 -16.76 27.75 27.19
C TYR A 826 -15.36 28.37 27.40
N THR A 827 -14.94 29.26 26.51
CA THR A 827 -13.66 29.96 26.66
C THR A 827 -13.64 30.95 27.83
N ASN A 828 -14.73 31.12 28.58
CA ASN A 828 -14.81 31.86 29.84
C ASN A 828 -14.11 33.25 29.81
N GLY A 829 -14.36 34.01 28.75
CA GLY A 829 -13.83 35.37 28.57
C GLY A 829 -12.47 35.47 27.89
N TYR A 830 -11.81 34.36 27.52
CA TYR A 830 -10.62 34.39 26.67
C TYR A 830 -10.95 34.79 25.23
N ILE A 831 -12.09 34.34 24.72
CA ILE A 831 -12.68 34.79 23.46
C ILE A 831 -13.97 35.51 23.82
N THR A 832 -14.08 36.78 23.43
CA THR A 832 -15.24 37.61 23.77
C THR A 832 -16.25 37.68 22.62
N SER A 833 -15.77 37.55 21.39
CA SER A 833 -16.59 37.55 20.17
C SER A 833 -16.34 36.32 19.30
N ILE A 834 -17.36 35.88 18.56
CA ILE A 834 -17.23 34.83 17.53
C ILE A 834 -16.21 35.24 16.46
N ASP A 835 -16.02 36.54 16.24
CA ASP A 835 -15.09 37.07 15.25
C ASP A 835 -13.61 36.87 15.60
N GLU A 836 -13.31 36.64 16.87
CA GLU A 836 -11.96 36.37 17.37
C GLU A 836 -11.56 34.90 17.21
N ILE A 837 -12.52 34.00 16.92
CA ILE A 837 -12.23 32.56 16.77
C ILE A 837 -11.44 32.34 15.47
N PRO A 838 -10.22 31.79 15.53
CA PRO A 838 -9.40 31.57 14.35
C PRO A 838 -10.04 30.60 13.37
N ILE A 839 -10.32 31.06 12.15
CA ILE A 839 -10.78 30.25 11.03
C ILE A 839 -9.57 29.56 10.41
N THR A 840 -9.62 28.24 10.33
CA THR A 840 -8.49 27.43 9.85
C THR A 840 -8.64 27.06 8.39
N ARG A 841 -9.84 26.67 7.97
CA ARG A 841 -10.13 26.13 6.64
C ARG A 841 -11.51 26.53 6.16
N ILE A 842 -11.64 26.63 4.84
CA ILE A 842 -12.92 26.78 4.14
C ILE A 842 -13.16 25.47 3.38
N TYR A 843 -14.20 24.76 3.75
CA TYR A 843 -14.62 23.51 3.14
C TYR A 843 -15.63 23.77 2.02
N LEU A 844 -15.38 23.20 0.84
CA LEU A 844 -16.21 23.39 -0.35
C LEU A 844 -16.81 22.06 -0.80
N LYS A 845 -18.10 22.09 -1.14
CA LYS A 845 -18.80 21.02 -1.86
C LYS A 845 -18.94 21.43 -3.31
N LEU A 846 -18.37 20.67 -4.24
CA LEU A 846 -18.44 20.98 -5.66
C LEU A 846 -19.69 20.34 -6.28
N ILE A 847 -20.14 20.84 -7.43
CA ILE A 847 -21.19 20.19 -8.23
C ILE A 847 -20.73 18.81 -8.69
N ASP A 848 -19.48 18.73 -9.13
CA ASP A 848 -18.84 17.51 -9.59
C ASP A 848 -17.46 17.38 -8.94
N SER A 849 -17.18 16.18 -8.43
CA SER A 849 -15.96 15.81 -7.70
C SER A 849 -14.72 15.64 -8.59
N THR A 850 -14.76 16.14 -9.82
CA THR A 850 -13.68 16.01 -10.79
C THR A 850 -12.52 16.96 -10.50
N GLU A 851 -11.32 16.56 -10.91
CA GLU A 851 -10.12 17.37 -10.70
C GLU A 851 -10.18 18.68 -11.51
N ASP A 852 -10.83 18.65 -12.67
CA ASP A 852 -10.97 19.82 -13.56
C ASP A 852 -11.85 20.92 -12.95
N THR A 853 -12.98 20.57 -12.32
CA THR A 853 -13.85 21.53 -11.62
C THR A 853 -13.13 22.13 -10.42
N ALA A 854 -12.46 21.30 -9.61
CA ALA A 854 -11.67 21.76 -8.47
C ALA A 854 -10.53 22.71 -8.89
N ASN A 855 -9.87 22.43 -10.02
CA ASN A 855 -8.84 23.30 -10.58
C ASN A 855 -9.39 24.66 -11.07
N LYS A 856 -10.58 24.69 -11.68
CA LYS A 856 -11.25 25.95 -12.06
C LYS A 856 -11.57 26.79 -10.83
N VAL A 857 -12.09 26.17 -9.77
CA VAL A 857 -12.39 26.85 -8.50
C VAL A 857 -11.10 27.34 -7.85
N LYS A 858 -10.03 26.53 -7.85
CA LYS A 858 -8.70 26.91 -7.36
C LYS A 858 -8.18 28.17 -8.05
N GLN A 859 -8.27 28.25 -9.38
CA GLN A 859 -7.81 29.42 -10.15
C GLN A 859 -8.58 30.71 -9.82
N LYS A 860 -9.87 30.62 -9.49
CA LYS A 860 -10.70 31.78 -9.15
C LYS A 860 -10.52 32.27 -7.70
N LEU A 861 -10.25 31.35 -6.76
CA LEU A 861 -10.25 31.65 -5.32
C LEU A 861 -8.86 31.79 -4.70
N VAL A 862 -7.85 31.08 -5.23
CA VAL A 862 -6.51 31.06 -4.63
C VAL A 862 -5.70 32.29 -5.06
N THR A 863 -5.26 33.07 -4.09
CA THR A 863 -4.32 34.20 -4.24
C THR A 863 -3.03 33.91 -3.46
N SER A 864 -2.06 34.83 -3.47
CA SER A 864 -0.76 34.63 -2.80
C SER A 864 -0.84 34.37 -1.28
N LYS A 865 -1.96 34.69 -0.63
CA LYS A 865 -2.19 34.48 0.81
C LYS A 865 -2.88 33.14 1.15
N PHE A 866 -3.42 32.43 0.17
CA PHE A 866 -4.20 31.21 0.37
C PHE A 866 -3.61 30.05 -0.42
N ASP A 867 -3.92 28.82 -0.01
CA ASP A 867 -3.69 27.62 -0.81
C ASP A 867 -4.94 26.76 -0.81
N ALA A 868 -5.10 25.93 -1.84
CA ALA A 868 -6.21 25.01 -1.96
C ALA A 868 -5.71 23.57 -2.13
N ILE A 869 -6.29 22.71 -1.30
CA ILE A 869 -6.02 21.28 -1.28
C ILE A 869 -7.20 20.56 -1.94
N ILE A 870 -6.88 19.84 -3.01
CA ILE A 870 -7.84 19.08 -3.82
C ILE A 870 -7.69 17.60 -3.44
N VAL A 871 -8.75 16.98 -2.96
CA VAL A 871 -8.68 15.58 -2.51
C VAL A 871 -8.48 14.63 -3.70
N ALA A 872 -9.04 14.96 -4.87
CA ALA A 872 -8.85 14.18 -6.09
C ALA A 872 -7.37 14.05 -6.50
N SER A 873 -6.56 15.11 -6.33
CA SER A 873 -5.12 15.06 -6.63
C SER A 873 -4.36 14.20 -5.61
N GLU A 874 -4.76 14.17 -4.33
CA GLU A 874 -4.16 13.27 -3.33
C GLU A 874 -4.47 11.79 -3.62
N LEU A 875 -5.68 11.50 -4.13
CA LEU A 875 -6.07 10.15 -4.54
C LEU A 875 -5.27 9.64 -5.76
N SER A 876 -4.65 10.52 -6.56
CA SER A 876 -3.82 10.12 -7.70
C SER A 876 -2.61 9.27 -7.29
N GLY A 877 -2.01 9.56 -6.12
CA GLY A 877 -0.94 8.74 -5.53
C GLY A 877 -1.43 7.36 -5.08
N ILE A 878 -2.72 7.22 -4.75
CA ILE A 878 -3.32 5.90 -4.49
C ILE A 878 -3.57 5.18 -5.81
N ARG A 879 -3.92 5.89 -6.90
CA ARG A 879 -4.11 5.25 -8.22
C ARG A 879 -2.83 4.57 -8.70
N THR A 880 -1.65 5.13 -8.43
CA THR A 880 -0.38 4.47 -8.76
C THR A 880 -0.19 3.19 -7.94
N ILE A 881 -0.46 3.23 -6.63
CA ILE A 881 -0.47 2.04 -5.76
C ILE A 881 -1.49 1.02 -6.29
N GLN A 882 -2.71 1.43 -6.61
CA GLN A 882 -3.75 0.59 -7.18
C GLN A 882 -3.28 -0.10 -8.47
N ASN A 883 -2.56 0.59 -9.36
CA ASN A 883 -2.04 -0.01 -10.58
C ASN A 883 -0.98 -1.10 -10.31
N ILE A 884 -0.06 -0.87 -9.37
CA ILE A 884 0.92 -1.88 -8.92
C ILE A 884 0.20 -3.12 -8.39
N MET A 885 -0.79 -2.85 -7.56
CA MET A 885 -1.58 -3.83 -6.87
C MET A 885 -2.39 -4.65 -7.92
N VAL A 886 -2.99 -4.00 -8.93
CA VAL A 886 -3.74 -4.67 -10.01
C VAL A 886 -2.81 -5.54 -10.86
N PHE A 887 -1.60 -5.07 -11.11
CA PHE A 887 -0.58 -5.88 -11.78
C PHE A 887 -0.28 -7.16 -10.99
N TYR A 888 -0.12 -7.06 -9.66
CA TYR A 888 0.04 -8.21 -8.78
C TYR A 888 -1.13 -9.19 -8.88
N PHE A 889 -2.36 -8.65 -8.86
CA PHE A 889 -3.58 -9.43 -9.01
C PHE A 889 -3.65 -10.20 -10.33
N VAL A 890 -3.38 -9.53 -11.45
CA VAL A 890 -3.38 -10.15 -12.78
C VAL A 890 -2.33 -11.24 -12.85
N PHE A 891 -1.13 -11.00 -12.30
CA PHE A 891 -0.06 -11.99 -12.25
C PHE A 891 -0.48 -13.26 -11.48
N VAL A 892 -0.99 -13.12 -10.26
CA VAL A 892 -1.47 -14.25 -9.45
C VAL A 892 -2.60 -15.01 -10.18
N THR A 893 -3.52 -14.29 -10.81
CA THR A 893 -4.66 -14.86 -11.54
C THR A 893 -4.21 -15.69 -12.75
N VAL A 894 -3.33 -15.14 -13.59
CA VAL A 894 -2.80 -15.85 -14.77
C VAL A 894 -2.14 -17.16 -14.34
N VAL A 895 -1.38 -17.13 -13.25
CA VAL A 895 -0.68 -18.32 -12.79
C VAL A 895 -1.62 -19.33 -12.12
N ALA A 896 -2.59 -18.89 -11.32
CA ALA A 896 -3.62 -19.75 -10.76
C ALA A 896 -4.45 -20.46 -11.86
N LEU A 897 -4.75 -19.75 -12.96
CA LEU A 897 -5.39 -20.34 -14.13
C LEU A 897 -4.48 -21.33 -14.86
N ALA A 898 -3.19 -21.00 -15.04
CA ALA A 898 -2.23 -21.89 -15.68
C ALA A 898 -2.04 -23.21 -14.90
N THR A 899 -1.88 -23.15 -13.58
CA THR A 899 -1.79 -24.34 -12.71
C THR A 899 -3.05 -25.20 -12.80
N SER A 900 -4.22 -24.56 -12.83
CA SER A 900 -5.51 -25.24 -13.00
C SER A 900 -5.63 -25.94 -14.35
N PHE A 901 -5.20 -25.28 -15.43
CA PHE A 901 -5.17 -25.84 -16.77
C PHE A 901 -4.31 -27.11 -16.84
N PHE A 902 -3.07 -27.05 -16.34
CA PHE A 902 -2.18 -28.23 -16.33
C PHE A 902 -2.74 -29.38 -15.50
N SER A 903 -3.44 -29.09 -14.41
CA SER A 903 -4.09 -30.11 -13.59
C SER A 903 -5.21 -30.83 -14.34
N ILE A 904 -6.08 -30.07 -15.02
CA ILE A 904 -7.16 -30.64 -15.83
C ILE A 904 -6.58 -31.45 -16.98
N LEU A 905 -5.60 -30.90 -17.71
CA LEU A 905 -4.93 -31.59 -18.81
C LEU A 905 -4.33 -32.92 -18.36
N SER A 906 -3.63 -32.93 -17.21
CA SER A 906 -3.10 -34.16 -16.62
C SER A 906 -4.21 -35.17 -16.30
N SER A 907 -5.30 -34.72 -15.69
CA SER A 907 -6.37 -35.63 -15.30
C SER A 907 -7.09 -36.22 -16.51
N MET A 908 -7.42 -35.40 -17.51
CA MET A 908 -8.10 -35.85 -18.73
C MET A 908 -7.20 -36.76 -19.56
N TYR A 909 -5.91 -36.42 -19.68
CA TYR A 909 -4.93 -37.26 -20.35
C TYR A 909 -4.92 -38.68 -19.78
N SER A 910 -4.82 -38.81 -18.46
CA SER A 910 -4.77 -40.15 -17.86
C SER A 910 -6.13 -40.82 -17.73
N ASN A 911 -7.25 -40.08 -17.71
CA ASN A 911 -8.58 -40.67 -17.88
C ASN A 911 -8.71 -41.38 -19.23
N ILE A 912 -8.24 -40.72 -20.30
CA ILE A 912 -8.25 -41.28 -21.66
C ILE A 912 -7.26 -42.43 -21.79
N GLU A 913 -6.09 -42.35 -21.16
CA GLU A 913 -5.07 -43.40 -21.19
C GLU A 913 -5.58 -44.71 -20.57
N GLU A 914 -6.23 -44.65 -19.41
CA GLU A 914 -6.84 -45.80 -18.74
C GLU A 914 -8.01 -46.38 -19.53
N GLN A 915 -8.79 -45.52 -20.18
CA GLN A 915 -9.96 -45.92 -20.95
C GLN A 915 -9.63 -46.30 -22.40
N LYS A 916 -8.35 -46.38 -22.80
CA LYS A 916 -7.97 -46.79 -24.17
C LYS A 916 -8.60 -48.11 -24.59
N HIS A 917 -8.63 -49.10 -23.68
CA HIS A 917 -9.25 -50.39 -23.93
C HIS A 917 -10.77 -50.26 -24.14
N GLU A 918 -11.46 -49.49 -23.28
CA GLU A 918 -12.90 -49.27 -23.38
C GLU A 918 -13.27 -48.49 -24.66
N ILE A 919 -12.50 -47.46 -25.00
CA ILE A 919 -12.63 -46.72 -26.26
C ILE A 919 -12.47 -47.66 -27.46
N ALA A 920 -11.50 -48.59 -27.40
CA ALA A 920 -11.29 -49.56 -28.47
C ALA A 920 -12.47 -50.54 -28.60
N VAL A 921 -13.01 -51.02 -27.49
CA VAL A 921 -14.21 -51.89 -27.47
C VAL A 921 -15.45 -51.15 -28.00
N LEU A 922 -15.70 -49.92 -27.54
CA LEU A 922 -16.83 -49.11 -28.03
C LEU A 922 -16.72 -48.85 -29.53
N ARG A 923 -15.51 -48.58 -30.03
CA ARG A 923 -15.26 -48.43 -31.48
C ARG A 923 -15.41 -49.73 -32.26
N ALA A 924 -15.05 -50.87 -31.66
CA ALA A 924 -15.24 -52.19 -32.27
C ALA A 924 -16.73 -52.57 -32.38
N ILE A 925 -17.55 -52.13 -31.42
CA ILE A 925 -19.02 -52.34 -31.41
C ILE A 925 -19.75 -51.37 -32.37
N GLY A 926 -19.05 -50.38 -32.95
CA GLY A 926 -19.60 -49.48 -33.97
C GLY A 926 -19.96 -48.08 -33.48
N VAL A 927 -19.54 -47.67 -32.27
CA VAL A 927 -19.76 -46.30 -31.78
C VAL A 927 -18.93 -45.31 -32.63
N GLY A 928 -19.60 -44.32 -33.21
CA GLY A 928 -18.97 -43.32 -34.06
C GLY A 928 -17.96 -42.43 -33.31
N ARG A 929 -16.90 -41.99 -34.01
CA ARG A 929 -15.84 -41.13 -33.45
C ARG A 929 -16.39 -39.83 -32.85
N PHE A 930 -17.41 -39.25 -33.48
CA PHE A 930 -18.07 -38.02 -33.02
C PHE A 930 -18.86 -38.23 -31.73
N LEU A 931 -19.54 -39.37 -31.59
CA LEU A 931 -20.30 -39.70 -30.38
C LEU A 931 -19.36 -39.89 -29.18
N LEU A 932 -18.23 -40.57 -29.38
CA LEU A 932 -17.17 -40.69 -28.36
C LEU A 932 -16.61 -39.32 -27.99
N LEU A 933 -16.19 -38.53 -28.98
CA LEU A 933 -15.65 -37.19 -28.76
C LEU A 933 -16.62 -36.31 -27.96
N ARG A 934 -17.90 -36.29 -28.32
CA ARG A 934 -18.94 -35.54 -27.60
C ARG A 934 -19.14 -36.03 -26.16
N THR A 935 -19.03 -37.33 -25.91
CA THR A 935 -19.21 -37.93 -24.57
C THR A 935 -18.12 -37.46 -23.60
N TYR A 936 -16.84 -37.55 -24.02
CA TYR A 936 -15.71 -37.10 -23.20
C TYR A 936 -15.65 -35.58 -23.05
N LEU A 937 -16.04 -34.84 -24.09
CA LEU A 937 -16.17 -33.38 -24.03
C LEU A 937 -17.26 -32.95 -23.05
N ALA A 938 -18.41 -33.63 -23.05
CA ALA A 938 -19.48 -33.33 -22.11
C ALA A 938 -19.07 -33.67 -20.66
N GLU A 939 -18.38 -34.79 -20.44
CA GLU A 939 -17.83 -35.13 -19.13
C GLU A 939 -16.89 -34.04 -18.61
N SER A 940 -15.89 -33.63 -19.39
CA SER A 940 -14.94 -32.61 -18.93
C SER A 940 -15.61 -31.26 -18.71
N PHE A 941 -16.47 -30.85 -19.63
CA PHE A 941 -17.20 -29.59 -19.54
C PHE A 941 -18.05 -29.52 -18.27
N VAL A 942 -18.83 -30.56 -17.99
CA VAL A 942 -19.73 -30.59 -16.84
C VAL A 942 -18.95 -30.59 -15.51
N VAL A 943 -17.84 -31.32 -15.42
CA VAL A 943 -16.98 -31.34 -14.24
C VAL A 943 -16.34 -29.95 -14.01
N ILE A 944 -15.83 -29.32 -15.06
CA ILE A 944 -15.13 -28.03 -14.95
C ILE A 944 -16.13 -26.89 -14.69
N PHE A 945 -17.25 -26.87 -15.40
CA PHE A 945 -18.27 -25.82 -15.26
C PHE A 945 -18.96 -25.88 -13.89
N SER A 946 -19.29 -27.08 -13.39
CA SER A 946 -19.85 -27.22 -12.04
C SER A 946 -18.85 -26.79 -10.96
N ALA A 947 -17.58 -27.16 -11.10
CA ALA A 947 -16.53 -26.70 -10.19
C ALA A 947 -16.32 -25.18 -10.27
N SER A 948 -16.42 -24.59 -11.47
CA SER A 948 -16.22 -23.15 -11.68
C SER A 948 -17.31 -22.32 -11.05
N LEU A 949 -18.57 -22.70 -11.31
CA LEU A 949 -19.75 -22.07 -10.74
C LEU A 949 -19.67 -22.07 -9.21
N MET A 950 -19.23 -23.19 -8.65
CA MET A 950 -19.26 -23.38 -7.23
C MET A 950 -18.07 -22.74 -6.51
N GLY A 951 -16.88 -22.79 -7.12
CA GLY A 951 -15.74 -21.97 -6.70
C GLY A 951 -16.12 -20.49 -6.70
N MET A 952 -16.90 -20.05 -7.69
CA MET A 952 -17.34 -18.67 -7.78
C MET A 952 -18.28 -18.24 -6.66
N ILE A 953 -19.27 -19.06 -6.33
CA ILE A 953 -20.17 -18.81 -5.21
C ILE A 953 -19.39 -18.71 -3.90
N ILE A 954 -18.43 -19.62 -3.67
CA ILE A 954 -17.62 -19.61 -2.44
C ILE A 954 -16.72 -18.38 -2.37
N GLY A 955 -15.95 -18.12 -3.44
CA GLY A 955 -15.00 -17.02 -3.47
C GLY A 955 -15.68 -15.67 -3.27
N SER A 956 -16.84 -15.48 -3.91
CA SER A 956 -17.64 -14.26 -3.73
C SER A 956 -18.25 -14.15 -2.33
N LEU A 957 -18.78 -15.24 -1.77
CA LEU A 957 -19.34 -15.25 -0.41
C LEU A 957 -18.28 -14.94 0.64
N ILE A 958 -17.11 -15.56 0.55
CA ILE A 958 -16.00 -15.32 1.49
C ILE A 958 -15.48 -13.89 1.32
N GLY A 959 -15.33 -13.44 0.07
CA GLY A 959 -15.00 -12.06 -0.26
C GLY A 959 -15.94 -11.05 0.39
N PHE A 960 -17.24 -11.26 0.24
CA PHE A 960 -18.27 -10.43 0.85
C PHE A 960 -18.18 -10.43 2.38
N THR A 961 -17.98 -11.60 3.02
CA THR A 961 -17.79 -11.66 4.47
C THR A 961 -16.56 -10.91 4.94
N MET A 962 -15.48 -10.91 4.16
CA MET A 962 -14.25 -10.17 4.45
C MET A 962 -14.49 -8.66 4.32
N THR A 963 -15.19 -8.19 3.29
CA THR A 963 -15.58 -6.77 3.16
C THR A 963 -16.42 -6.32 4.36
N LEU A 964 -17.40 -7.12 4.81
CA LEU A 964 -18.20 -6.82 5.99
C LEU A 964 -17.35 -6.69 7.26
N GLN A 965 -16.36 -7.58 7.43
CA GLN A 965 -15.43 -7.51 8.56
C GLN A 965 -14.60 -6.23 8.49
N ILE A 966 -14.08 -5.86 7.33
CA ILE A 966 -13.33 -4.60 7.21
C ILE A 966 -14.22 -3.41 7.55
N ILE A 967 -15.44 -3.32 7.01
CA ILE A 967 -16.39 -2.23 7.31
C ILE A 967 -16.63 -2.11 8.82
N LEU A 968 -16.73 -3.23 9.53
CA LEU A 968 -16.90 -3.24 10.98
C LEU A 968 -15.69 -2.63 11.71
N PHE A 969 -14.46 -2.94 11.26
CA PHE A 969 -13.22 -2.45 11.87
C PHE A 969 -12.87 -1.01 11.48
N THR A 970 -13.01 -0.65 10.20
CA THR A 970 -12.63 0.68 9.69
C THR A 970 -13.75 1.70 9.78
N GLN A 971 -15.00 1.25 9.93
CA GLN A 971 -16.20 2.09 9.90
C GLN A 971 -16.28 2.97 8.66
N THR A 972 -15.71 2.50 7.55
CA THR A 972 -15.79 3.15 6.25
C THR A 972 -16.80 2.38 5.38
N PRO A 973 -17.68 3.08 4.64
CA PRO A 973 -18.66 2.48 3.76
C PRO A 973 -18.01 2.01 2.46
N VAL A 974 -17.32 0.88 2.54
CA VAL A 974 -16.66 0.21 1.41
C VAL A 974 -17.71 -0.60 0.66
N GLU A 975 -17.82 -0.38 -0.64
CA GLU A 975 -18.74 -1.13 -1.48
C GLU A 975 -18.10 -2.43 -1.96
N TYR A 976 -18.83 -3.53 -1.81
CA TYR A 976 -18.42 -4.81 -2.38
C TYR A 976 -18.63 -4.77 -3.90
N THR A 977 -17.53 -4.81 -4.64
CA THR A 977 -17.56 -4.83 -6.11
C THR A 977 -17.50 -6.27 -6.62
N PHE A 978 -18.61 -6.76 -7.18
CA PHE A 978 -18.62 -8.09 -7.79
C PHE A 978 -17.82 -8.11 -9.12
N PRO A 979 -16.85 -9.02 -9.29
CA PRO A 979 -15.96 -9.04 -10.47
C PRO A 979 -16.63 -9.64 -11.72
N THR A 980 -17.50 -8.88 -12.36
CA THR A 980 -18.20 -9.31 -13.59
C THR A 980 -17.25 -9.62 -14.75
N LEU A 981 -16.24 -8.77 -14.97
CA LEU A 981 -15.23 -8.99 -16.02
C LEU A 981 -14.44 -10.28 -15.78
N LEU A 982 -14.01 -10.52 -14.53
CA LEU A 982 -13.28 -11.73 -14.20
C LEU A 982 -14.15 -12.97 -14.36
N LEU A 983 -15.43 -12.90 -13.99
CA LEU A 983 -16.39 -13.99 -14.21
C LEU A 983 -16.42 -14.37 -15.69
N ILE A 984 -16.54 -13.40 -16.59
CA ILE A 984 -16.55 -13.65 -18.04
C ILE A 984 -15.25 -14.34 -18.49
N ILE A 985 -14.09 -13.81 -18.09
CA ILE A 985 -12.77 -14.38 -18.42
C ILE A 985 -12.68 -15.83 -17.92
N VAL A 986 -13.12 -16.07 -16.69
CA VAL A 986 -13.06 -17.38 -16.04
C VAL A 986 -13.99 -18.37 -16.73
N VAL A 987 -15.23 -18.00 -17.03
CA VAL A 987 -16.17 -18.87 -17.75
C VAL A 987 -15.64 -19.21 -19.13
N ILE A 988 -15.13 -18.22 -19.88
CA ILE A 988 -14.52 -18.46 -21.19
C ILE A 988 -13.31 -19.40 -21.04
N SER A 989 -12.43 -19.16 -20.06
CA SER A 989 -11.26 -20.00 -19.82
C SER A 989 -11.63 -21.43 -19.42
N ALA A 990 -12.69 -21.63 -18.64
CA ALA A 990 -13.19 -22.94 -18.24
C ALA A 990 -13.67 -23.76 -19.44
N ILE A 991 -14.40 -23.12 -20.37
CA ILE A 991 -14.82 -23.73 -21.65
C ILE A 991 -13.58 -24.11 -22.46
N LEU A 992 -12.65 -23.17 -22.62
CA LEU A 992 -11.43 -23.34 -23.42
C LEU A 992 -10.54 -24.45 -22.85
N PHE A 993 -10.38 -24.51 -21.53
CA PHE A 993 -9.64 -25.55 -20.83
C PHE A 993 -10.32 -26.91 -20.95
N ALA A 994 -11.65 -27.00 -20.84
CA ALA A 994 -12.40 -28.25 -21.03
C ALA A 994 -12.22 -28.83 -22.44
N LEU A 995 -12.30 -27.96 -23.46
CA LEU A 995 -12.09 -28.33 -24.86
C LEU A 995 -10.64 -28.76 -25.12
N ILE A 996 -9.67 -27.91 -24.78
CA ILE A 996 -8.25 -28.19 -25.06
C ILE A 996 -7.79 -29.45 -24.32
N SER A 997 -8.14 -29.59 -23.04
CA SER A 997 -7.68 -30.70 -22.19
C SER A 997 -8.19 -32.06 -22.62
N THR A 998 -9.34 -32.12 -23.30
CA THR A 998 -9.91 -33.38 -23.82
C THR A 998 -9.50 -33.65 -25.24
N VAL A 999 -9.54 -32.63 -26.12
CA VAL A 999 -9.25 -32.80 -27.54
C VAL A 999 -7.78 -33.19 -27.78
N LEU A 1000 -6.82 -32.58 -27.06
CA LEU A 1000 -5.39 -32.90 -27.17
C LEU A 1000 -5.08 -34.39 -26.97
N PRO A 1001 -5.46 -35.02 -25.83
CA PRO A 1001 -5.21 -36.45 -25.61
C PRO A 1001 -6.11 -37.38 -26.45
N LEU A 1002 -7.32 -36.95 -26.81
CA LEU A 1002 -8.29 -37.84 -27.44
C LEU A 1002 -8.07 -38.02 -28.95
N ILE A 1003 -7.60 -36.98 -29.67
CA ILE A 1003 -7.36 -37.07 -31.13
C ILE A 1003 -6.40 -38.21 -31.51
N PRO A 1004 -5.21 -38.37 -30.88
CA PRO A 1004 -4.29 -39.46 -31.19
C PRO A 1004 -4.94 -40.83 -31.03
N VAL A 1005 -5.74 -41.01 -29.97
CA VAL A 1005 -6.45 -42.27 -29.68
C VAL A 1005 -7.55 -42.55 -30.71
N LEU A 1006 -8.34 -41.53 -31.08
CA LEU A 1006 -9.41 -41.68 -32.07
C LEU A 1006 -8.90 -41.90 -33.51
N LYS A 1007 -7.67 -41.47 -33.83
CA LYS A 1007 -7.04 -41.69 -35.15
C LYS A 1007 -6.53 -43.12 -35.34
N LYS A 1008 -6.06 -43.79 -34.29
CA LYS A 1008 -5.59 -45.19 -34.35
C LYS A 1008 -6.71 -46.17 -34.73
N GLN A 1009 -6.34 -47.33 -35.26
CA GLN A 1009 -7.32 -48.39 -35.53
C GLN A 1009 -7.72 -49.09 -34.22
N PRO A 1010 -8.97 -49.58 -34.06
CA PRO A 1010 -9.41 -50.27 -32.84
C PRO A 1010 -8.52 -51.46 -32.46
N MET A 1011 -8.04 -52.24 -33.45
CA MET A 1011 -7.12 -53.36 -33.20
C MET A 1011 -5.76 -52.91 -32.66
N GLU A 1012 -5.24 -51.80 -33.18
CA GLU A 1012 -3.95 -51.26 -32.73
C GLU A 1012 -4.01 -50.81 -31.27
N LEU A 1013 -5.13 -50.19 -30.87
CA LEU A 1013 -5.40 -49.81 -29.48
C LEU A 1013 -5.51 -51.03 -28.55
N LEU A 1014 -6.22 -52.09 -28.98
CA LEU A 1014 -6.35 -53.33 -28.20
C LEU A 1014 -5.01 -54.06 -28.01
N ARG A 1015 -4.11 -53.95 -29.00
CA ARG A 1015 -2.77 -54.54 -28.91
C ARG A 1015 -1.89 -53.77 -27.91
N GLU A 1016 -1.90 -52.44 -27.95
CA GLU A 1016 -1.13 -51.60 -27.00
C GLU A 1016 -1.54 -51.80 -25.53
N THR A 1017 -2.78 -52.21 -25.26
CA THR A 1017 -3.25 -52.45 -23.88
C THR A 1017 -2.93 -53.84 -23.34
N ASN A 1018 -2.56 -54.78 -24.22
CA ASN A 1018 -2.29 -56.18 -23.84
C ASN A 1018 -0.79 -56.51 -23.74
N GLU A 1019 0.08 -55.63 -24.24
CA GLU A 1019 1.54 -55.65 -24.02
C GLU A 1019 1.91 -54.95 -22.70
#